data_AF-A0A3A4JK16-F1
#
_entry.id   AF-A0A3A4JK16-F1
#
_cell.length_a   1.000
_cell.length_b   1.000
_cell.length_c   1.000
_cell.angle_alpha   90.00
_cell.angle_beta   90.00
_cell.angle_gamma   90.00
#
_symmetry.space_group_name_H-M   'P 1'
#
loop_
_entity.id
_entity.type
_entity.pdbx_description
1 polymer ?
#
loop_
_entity_poly.entity_id
_entity_poly.type
_entity_poly.pdbx_seq_one_letter_code
_entity_poly.pdbx_strand_id
1 'polypeptide(L)'
;MKKLLKTPCAERRKNSTIKIFILIDALGWAYIKDRPFLNSVAVTKMPIKSILGFSSGVIPSILTGKYPQEHNHWSLYYYSPKTSPFRWTKMFSLILSVISKSRGLRWFIEKISKTIMQYTGYFESYLIPLKQLYFFDICEKRNIYTPKGIEGTQTIFDVLEQEKIDYKCYFYPLKDQAIFLKAEEDIKTSTSSFYFLYLSESDAALHKECKDASTVNEMIDFYEKQIYDLFKAAQERNSKVDLFVFSDHGMAPVEKSFDLKNGIEELGLKIPNDYVPFYDSTMARFWFFTHSAKKAIDTHLIKHTYGRILSEKEKKEYGINFENDRYGETIFLMHTGSVINPSYMNNKIPQGMHGYDVNESQMDAVLVSNVEIKENINDVKEFFNLMIKESNNVRINEPGHHTARKVKILYFLNSTTRGGAEEHVLNLLKHIDKTRFEAILACPQELLNLLEEDIKPLGIKTYPATIRRWRNITGIISFLKVLNRERPDIVNSHLFFATRFAAPLAKIAGVPKVIETAHIREAWRQGVKKMYWIDRIFYSNVDKIIAVSFAVKKYLSEEKGIKPDKIEVIHNGVDLKRFTPGKIENEKEGMRIGVIGRLELQKGHKYFLRAISELNGTIENIKCFVAGEGIEKENLMKLAASLHIERNIQFLGYCKDIPKFIQTMDIIVLPSLYEGLPLVALEAGAMGKPVIATNVDGSPEAIIDKTTGLIVPAQDHVALKDAIAALLKNKQQAYEYGSNAQAHIREKFSLKKQLESTQNLYMDLLNRQS
;
A
#
# COMPACT_ATOMS: atom_id res chain seq x y z
N MET A 1 54.25 -3.44 38.71
CA MET A 1 54.52 -4.03 37.39
C MET A 1 53.47 -3.53 36.41
N LYS A 2 53.67 -2.38 35.75
CA LYS A 2 54.23 -2.24 34.38
C LYS A 2 53.66 -3.25 33.36
N LYS A 3 52.69 -2.81 32.55
CA LYS A 3 52.69 -2.79 31.06
C LYS A 3 51.32 -2.25 30.60
N LEU A 4 51.19 -0.97 30.23
CA LEU A 4 51.38 -0.47 28.85
C LEU A 4 50.73 -1.39 27.80
N LEU A 5 49.41 -1.27 27.63
CA LEU A 5 48.75 -1.48 26.36
C LEU A 5 48.50 -0.09 25.75
N LYS A 6 49.53 0.47 25.11
CA LYS A 6 49.31 1.48 24.08
C LYS A 6 48.53 0.79 22.96
N THR A 7 47.27 1.13 22.80
CA THR A 7 46.46 0.71 21.66
C THR A 7 47.12 1.22 20.38
N PRO A 8 47.53 0.36 19.42
CA PRO A 8 48.15 0.78 18.16
C PRO A 8 47.21 1.57 17.23
N CYS A 9 45.96 1.80 17.66
CA CYS A 9 44.90 2.34 16.83
C CYS A 9 44.88 3.88 16.82
N ALA A 10 45.35 4.57 17.86
CA ALA A 10 45.27 6.03 17.92
C ALA A 10 46.33 6.73 17.04
N GLU A 11 47.56 6.20 16.98
CA GLU A 11 48.65 6.79 16.17
C GLU A 11 48.53 6.45 14.67
N ARG A 12 47.94 5.31 14.29
CA ARG A 12 47.68 4.96 12.87
C ARG A 12 46.54 5.76 12.22
N ARG A 13 45.64 6.36 13.01
CA ARG A 13 44.42 7.07 12.54
C ARG A 13 44.66 8.52 12.09
N LYS A 14 45.84 9.10 12.38
CA LYS A 14 46.22 10.45 11.92
C LYS A 14 46.68 10.53 10.45
N ASN A 15 46.72 9.40 9.72
CA ASN A 15 47.35 9.30 8.41
C ASN A 15 46.41 9.01 7.22
N SER A 16 45.09 8.88 7.41
CA SER A 16 44.15 8.70 6.30
C SER A 16 43.67 10.05 5.76
N THR A 17 43.97 10.36 4.50
CA THR A 17 43.51 11.60 3.83
C THR A 17 41.99 11.76 3.93
N ILE A 18 41.52 12.95 4.28
CA ILE A 18 40.08 13.28 4.25
C ILE A 18 39.71 13.66 2.83
N LYS A 19 38.66 13.04 2.27
CA LYS A 19 38.19 13.28 0.91
C LYS A 19 36.80 13.90 0.95
N ILE A 20 36.66 15.06 0.33
CA ILE A 20 35.42 15.84 0.31
C ILE A 20 34.99 16.01 -1.15
N PHE A 21 33.85 15.42 -1.49
CA PHE A 21 33.20 15.52 -2.78
C PHE A 21 31.95 16.41 -2.63
N ILE A 22 31.88 17.49 -3.39
CA ILE A 22 30.78 18.46 -3.35
C ILE A 22 30.20 18.56 -4.75
N LEU A 23 28.96 18.08 -4.91
CA LEU A 23 28.16 18.23 -6.11
C LEU A 23 27.24 19.45 -5.95
N ILE A 24 27.49 20.50 -6.74
CA ILE A 24 26.67 21.72 -6.76
C ILE A 24 25.80 21.70 -8.01
N ASP A 25 24.50 21.59 -7.81
CA ASP A 25 23.51 21.54 -8.89
C ASP A 25 23.56 22.82 -9.75
N ALA A 26 23.55 22.69 -11.07
CA ALA A 26 23.52 23.82 -12.02
C ALA A 26 24.70 24.83 -11.95
N LEU A 27 25.80 24.55 -11.24
CA LEU A 27 26.99 25.42 -11.25
C LEU A 27 27.77 25.26 -12.57
N GLY A 28 27.35 25.99 -13.60
CA GLY A 28 27.97 25.94 -14.93
C GLY A 28 29.33 26.62 -15.03
N TRP A 29 30.17 26.14 -15.97
CA TRP A 29 31.48 26.71 -16.28
C TRP A 29 31.41 28.21 -16.61
N ALA A 30 30.37 28.63 -17.32
CA ALA A 30 30.16 30.02 -17.73
C ALA A 30 30.12 31.01 -16.54
N TYR A 31 29.71 30.56 -15.35
CA TYR A 31 29.60 31.40 -14.16
C TYR A 31 30.93 31.60 -13.43
N ILE A 32 31.88 30.70 -13.60
CA ILE A 32 33.13 30.72 -12.82
C ILE A 32 34.41 30.83 -13.66
N LYS A 33 34.34 30.70 -14.98
CA LYS A 33 35.50 30.71 -15.88
C LYS A 33 36.37 31.97 -15.73
N ASP A 34 35.74 33.12 -15.58
CA ASP A 34 36.40 34.43 -15.50
C ASP A 34 36.44 34.98 -14.05
N ARG A 35 36.02 34.17 -13.07
CA ARG A 35 35.94 34.54 -11.66
C ARG A 35 37.04 33.85 -10.85
N PRO A 36 37.68 34.52 -9.87
CA PRO A 36 38.43 33.82 -8.84
C PRO A 36 37.44 32.99 -8.01
N PHE A 37 37.47 31.67 -8.18
CA PHE A 37 36.61 30.74 -7.44
C PHE A 37 37.47 29.60 -6.96
N LEU A 38 37.72 29.55 -5.64
CA LEU A 38 38.62 28.62 -4.94
C LEU A 38 40.08 28.68 -5.41
N ASN A 39 40.51 29.74 -6.10
CA ASN A 39 41.87 29.87 -6.65
C ASN A 39 42.99 29.78 -5.60
N SER A 40 42.70 30.04 -4.32
CA SER A 40 43.66 29.93 -3.23
C SER A 40 43.97 28.50 -2.81
N VAL A 41 43.15 27.53 -3.23
CA VAL A 41 43.26 26.12 -2.85
C VAL A 41 43.30 25.19 -4.08
N ALA A 42 42.60 25.57 -5.15
CA ALA A 42 42.47 24.74 -6.35
C ALA A 42 43.77 24.76 -7.18
N VAL A 43 44.21 23.56 -7.59
CA VAL A 43 45.27 23.37 -8.59
C VAL A 43 44.69 22.89 -9.93
N THR A 44 43.47 22.34 -9.90
CA THR A 44 42.71 21.94 -11.08
C THR A 44 41.43 22.76 -11.15
N LYS A 45 41.16 23.37 -12.31
CA LYS A 45 39.90 24.05 -12.62
C LYS A 45 39.64 23.92 -14.13
N MET A 46 38.61 23.18 -14.51
CA MET A 46 38.33 22.89 -15.92
C MET A 46 36.82 22.74 -16.23
N PRO A 47 36.40 23.04 -17.47
CA PRO A 47 35.05 22.71 -17.95
C PRO A 47 34.91 21.20 -18.17
N ILE A 48 33.73 20.66 -17.89
CA ILE A 48 33.40 19.25 -18.10
C ILE A 48 32.09 19.16 -18.90
N LYS A 49 32.01 18.27 -19.90
CA LYS A 49 30.76 18.10 -20.66
C LYS A 49 29.68 17.44 -19.81
N SER A 50 28.49 18.03 -19.82
CA SER A 50 27.31 17.41 -19.22
C SER A 50 26.73 16.31 -20.13
N ILE A 51 25.68 15.64 -19.66
CA ILE A 51 24.91 14.66 -20.41
C ILE A 51 23.53 15.28 -20.70
N LEU A 52 23.04 15.09 -21.93
CA LEU A 52 21.73 15.63 -22.32
C LEU A 52 20.65 15.07 -21.39
N GLY A 53 19.88 15.94 -20.74
CA GLY A 53 18.82 15.55 -19.81
C GLY A 53 18.67 16.54 -18.65
N PHE A 54 17.98 16.10 -17.61
CA PHE A 54 17.81 16.83 -16.36
C PHE A 54 18.60 16.11 -15.25
N SER A 55 18.59 16.62 -14.02
CA SER A 55 19.29 16.00 -12.88
C SER A 55 18.92 14.51 -12.69
N SER A 56 17.68 14.13 -13.04
CA SER A 56 17.22 12.73 -13.07
C SER A 56 17.98 11.79 -14.01
N GLY A 57 18.76 12.30 -14.97
CA GLY A 57 19.64 11.52 -15.82
C GLY A 57 21.12 11.77 -15.53
N VAL A 58 21.48 13.04 -15.28
CA VAL A 58 22.87 13.46 -15.11
C VAL A 58 23.46 12.96 -13.78
N ILE A 59 22.74 13.16 -12.66
CA ILE A 59 23.23 12.73 -11.34
C ILE A 59 23.38 11.20 -11.27
N PRO A 60 22.42 10.38 -11.72
CA PRO A 60 22.63 8.94 -11.85
C PRO A 60 23.88 8.57 -12.66
N SER A 61 24.20 9.33 -13.71
CA SER A 61 25.41 9.09 -14.51
C SER A 61 26.68 9.40 -13.71
N ILE A 62 26.71 10.49 -12.95
CA ILE A 62 27.78 10.84 -12.00
C ILE A 62 27.98 9.75 -10.94
N LEU A 63 26.88 9.19 -10.42
CA LEU A 63 26.92 8.21 -9.33
C LEU A 63 27.25 6.79 -9.80
N THR A 64 27.17 6.49 -11.10
CA THR A 64 27.29 5.12 -11.64
C THR A 64 28.36 4.96 -12.70
N GLY A 65 28.88 6.05 -13.27
CA GLY A 65 29.87 6.02 -14.34
C GLY A 65 29.30 5.60 -15.71
N LYS A 66 27.97 5.66 -15.86
CA LYS A 66 27.25 5.11 -17.01
C LYS A 66 26.38 6.16 -17.69
N TYR A 67 26.08 5.98 -18.98
CA TYR A 67 25.12 6.81 -19.68
C TYR A 67 23.67 6.47 -19.29
N PRO A 68 22.72 7.40 -19.52
CA PRO A 68 21.29 7.22 -19.26
C PRO A 68 20.70 5.87 -19.69
N GLN A 69 21.01 5.43 -20.92
CA GLN A 69 20.53 4.16 -21.47
C GLN A 69 20.99 2.92 -20.69
N GLU A 70 22.14 3.00 -20.00
CA GLU A 70 22.74 1.87 -19.30
C GLU A 70 22.24 1.74 -17.85
N HIS A 71 21.96 2.87 -17.19
CA HIS A 71 21.41 2.89 -15.83
C HIS A 71 19.89 3.09 -15.78
N ASN A 72 19.24 3.26 -16.94
CA ASN A 72 17.79 3.36 -17.11
C ASN A 72 17.13 4.64 -16.54
N HIS A 73 17.91 5.69 -16.25
CA HIS A 73 17.39 6.99 -15.81
C HIS A 73 17.75 8.11 -16.82
N TRP A 74 16.79 8.97 -17.18
CA TRP A 74 17.06 10.11 -18.08
C TRP A 74 16.20 11.33 -17.76
N SER A 75 14.89 11.18 -17.92
CA SER A 75 13.87 12.08 -17.38
C SER A 75 13.12 11.35 -16.27
N LEU A 76 12.53 12.10 -15.34
CA LEU A 76 11.83 11.52 -14.19
C LEU A 76 10.71 10.55 -14.64
N TYR A 77 10.00 10.92 -15.71
CA TYR A 77 8.87 10.16 -16.24
C TYR A 77 9.20 9.47 -17.57
N TYR A 78 8.81 8.20 -17.67
CA TYR A 78 8.90 7.40 -18.89
C TYR A 78 7.61 6.63 -19.15
N TYR A 79 7.36 6.24 -20.39
CA TYR A 79 6.15 5.52 -20.76
C TYR A 79 6.23 4.05 -20.31
N SER A 80 5.41 3.69 -19.32
CA SER A 80 5.20 2.30 -18.92
C SER A 80 3.85 2.13 -18.22
N PRO A 81 2.75 1.96 -18.98
CA PRO A 81 1.42 1.81 -18.40
C PRO A 81 1.26 0.56 -17.53
N LYS A 82 2.10 -0.46 -17.76
CA LYS A 82 2.07 -1.73 -17.03
C LYS A 82 2.62 -1.58 -15.61
N THR A 83 3.71 -0.82 -15.45
CA THR A 83 4.43 -0.64 -14.18
C THR A 83 4.13 0.70 -13.51
N SER A 84 3.38 1.59 -14.18
CA SER A 84 2.99 2.90 -13.65
C SER A 84 2.40 2.78 -12.24
N PRO A 85 2.90 3.57 -11.27
CA PRO A 85 2.36 3.58 -9.91
C PRO A 85 0.98 4.22 -9.84
N PHE A 86 0.58 4.89 -10.92
CA PHE A 86 -0.71 5.51 -11.10
C PHE A 86 -1.69 4.62 -11.87
N ARG A 87 -1.33 3.38 -12.21
CA ARG A 87 -2.19 2.46 -12.99
C ARG A 87 -3.59 2.32 -12.40
N TRP A 88 -3.70 2.34 -11.08
CA TRP A 88 -4.99 2.26 -10.37
C TRP A 88 -5.92 3.43 -10.67
N THR A 89 -5.39 4.60 -11.04
CA THR A 89 -6.19 5.77 -11.44
C THR A 89 -6.99 5.52 -12.71
N LYS A 90 -6.56 4.58 -13.58
CA LYS A 90 -7.30 4.17 -14.79
C LYS A 90 -8.73 3.71 -14.46
N MET A 91 -8.91 2.99 -13.35
CA MET A 91 -10.22 2.49 -12.89
C MET A 91 -11.19 3.61 -12.53
N PHE A 92 -10.67 4.79 -12.22
CA PHE A 92 -11.45 5.97 -11.83
C PHE A 92 -11.39 7.08 -12.90
N SER A 93 -10.81 6.82 -14.07
CA SER A 93 -10.52 7.83 -15.09
C SER A 93 -11.73 8.70 -15.50
N LEU A 94 -12.92 8.10 -15.61
CA LEU A 94 -14.18 8.81 -15.87
C LEU A 94 -14.52 9.81 -14.78
N ILE A 95 -14.42 9.43 -13.50
CA ILE A 95 -14.71 10.30 -12.35
C ILE A 95 -13.60 11.35 -12.18
N LEU A 96 -12.34 10.96 -12.37
CA LEU A 96 -11.17 11.84 -12.30
C LEU A 96 -11.19 12.92 -13.40
N SER A 97 -11.80 12.64 -14.55
CA SER A 97 -11.93 13.60 -15.65
C SER A 97 -12.77 14.83 -15.27
N VAL A 98 -13.80 14.64 -14.43
CA VAL A 98 -14.72 15.69 -13.96
C VAL A 98 -14.11 16.52 -12.82
N ILE A 99 -13.19 15.95 -12.04
CA ILE A 99 -12.62 16.55 -10.82
C ILE A 99 -11.12 16.87 -10.99
N SER A 100 -10.63 16.93 -12.22
CA SER A 100 -9.21 16.97 -12.58
C SER A 100 -8.41 18.15 -12.03
N LYS A 101 -9.06 19.25 -11.64
CA LYS A 101 -8.42 20.48 -11.13
C LYS A 101 -8.27 20.52 -9.59
N SER A 102 -8.75 19.52 -8.85
CA SER A 102 -8.69 19.54 -7.39
C SER A 102 -7.28 19.24 -6.85
N ARG A 103 -6.64 20.24 -6.22
CA ARG A 103 -5.34 20.06 -5.52
C ARG A 103 -5.41 18.94 -4.48
N GLY A 104 -6.53 18.79 -3.77
CA GLY A 104 -6.70 17.75 -2.77
C GLY A 104 -6.76 16.33 -3.36
N LEU A 105 -7.36 16.17 -4.53
CA LEU A 105 -7.40 14.89 -5.24
C LEU A 105 -6.02 14.49 -5.75
N ARG A 106 -5.26 15.44 -6.30
CA ARG A 106 -3.87 15.23 -6.73
C ARG A 106 -3.00 14.81 -5.56
N TRP A 107 -3.02 15.57 -4.46
CA TRP A 107 -2.31 15.22 -3.22
C TRP A 107 -2.68 13.81 -2.71
N PHE A 108 -3.95 13.43 -2.78
CA PHE A 108 -4.41 12.10 -2.39
C PHE A 108 -3.83 11.00 -3.29
N ILE A 109 -3.87 11.18 -4.62
CA ILE A 109 -3.26 10.25 -5.60
C ILE A 109 -1.77 10.11 -5.33
N GLU A 110 -1.07 11.22 -5.09
CA GLU A 110 0.35 11.23 -4.79
C GLU A 110 0.67 10.48 -3.48
N LYS A 111 -0.10 10.71 -2.40
CA LYS A 111 0.09 10.02 -1.12
C LYS A 111 -0.13 8.52 -1.23
N ILE A 112 -1.17 8.10 -1.95
CA ILE A 112 -1.43 6.68 -2.20
C ILE A 112 -0.30 6.07 -3.02
N SER A 113 0.10 6.71 -4.12
CA SER A 113 1.16 6.23 -5.02
C SER A 113 2.50 6.11 -4.29
N LYS A 114 2.89 7.12 -3.51
CA LYS A 114 4.07 7.09 -2.61
C LYS A 114 4.02 5.90 -1.64
N THR A 115 2.86 5.66 -1.03
CA THR A 115 2.69 4.58 -0.07
C THR A 115 2.88 3.22 -0.75
N ILE A 116 2.20 2.96 -1.87
CA ILE A 116 2.27 1.70 -2.65
C ILE A 116 3.70 1.38 -3.07
N MET A 117 4.42 2.37 -3.61
CA MET A 117 5.78 2.17 -4.13
C MET A 117 6.84 2.01 -3.05
N GLN A 118 6.50 2.19 -1.76
CA GLN A 118 7.49 2.32 -0.67
C GLN A 118 8.51 3.42 -0.98
N TYR A 119 8.03 4.51 -1.58
CA TYR A 119 8.87 5.53 -2.20
C TYR A 119 9.76 6.24 -1.18
N THR A 120 11.07 6.25 -1.42
CA THR A 120 12.06 6.97 -0.58
C THR A 120 12.80 8.10 -1.32
N GLY A 121 12.64 8.23 -2.63
CA GLY A 121 13.25 9.30 -3.44
C GLY A 121 12.41 10.58 -3.54
N TYR A 122 12.73 11.45 -4.52
CA TYR A 122 11.95 12.66 -4.86
C TYR A 122 10.73 12.33 -5.74
N PHE A 123 9.53 12.79 -5.37
CA PHE A 123 8.29 12.52 -6.14
C PHE A 123 7.34 13.70 -6.14
N GLU A 124 6.97 14.09 -7.35
CA GLU A 124 6.01 15.14 -7.67
C GLU A 124 5.26 14.76 -8.95
N SER A 125 3.92 14.85 -8.96
CA SER A 125 3.10 14.55 -10.16
C SER A 125 3.01 15.72 -11.17
N TYR A 126 3.77 16.79 -10.91
CA TYR A 126 3.82 18.07 -11.60
C TYR A 126 2.47 18.57 -12.09
N LEU A 127 2.33 18.94 -13.37
CA LEU A 127 1.09 19.37 -14.01
C LEU A 127 0.54 18.34 -15.02
N ILE A 128 1.05 17.11 -15.00
CA ILE A 128 0.59 15.99 -15.84
C ILE A 128 -0.93 15.79 -15.69
N PRO A 129 -1.73 15.75 -16.77
CA PRO A 129 -3.16 15.50 -16.66
C PRO A 129 -3.47 14.17 -15.96
N LEU A 130 -4.40 14.14 -14.99
CA LEU A 130 -4.74 12.92 -14.25
C LEU A 130 -5.18 11.76 -15.17
N LYS A 131 -5.78 12.09 -16.32
CA LYS A 131 -6.19 11.13 -17.36
C LYS A 131 -5.02 10.51 -18.13
N GLN A 132 -3.81 11.06 -18.00
CA GLN A 132 -2.59 10.56 -18.65
C GLN A 132 -1.60 9.96 -17.63
N LEU A 133 -1.76 10.26 -16.35
CA LEU A 133 -0.82 9.87 -15.30
C LEU A 133 -0.55 8.35 -15.26
N TYR A 134 -1.55 7.52 -15.57
CA TYR A 134 -1.41 6.06 -15.60
C TYR A 134 -0.57 5.52 -16.76
N PHE A 135 -0.19 6.34 -17.75
CA PHE A 135 0.73 5.92 -18.82
C PHE A 135 2.19 5.97 -18.38
N PHE A 136 2.50 6.79 -17.37
CA PHE A 136 3.88 7.10 -17.01
C PHE A 136 4.28 6.41 -15.71
N ASP A 137 5.48 5.82 -15.71
CA ASP A 137 6.19 5.36 -14.52
C ASP A 137 7.36 6.32 -14.24
N ILE A 138 7.96 6.19 -13.06
CA ILE A 138 9.00 7.06 -12.53
C ILE A 138 10.30 6.26 -12.38
N CYS A 139 11.44 6.81 -12.80
CA CYS A 139 12.74 6.13 -12.68
C CYS A 139 13.29 6.15 -11.24
N GLU A 140 13.15 7.26 -10.52
CA GLU A 140 13.72 7.46 -9.16
C GLU A 140 12.88 6.85 -8.02
N LYS A 141 12.61 5.55 -8.05
CA LYS A 141 11.75 4.89 -7.03
C LYS A 141 12.36 4.84 -5.63
N ARG A 142 13.68 4.95 -5.53
CA ARG A 142 14.47 4.89 -4.29
C ARG A 142 15.38 6.12 -4.19
N ASN A 143 15.87 6.40 -2.99
CA ASN A 143 16.86 7.45 -2.78
C ASN A 143 18.20 7.09 -3.44
N ILE A 144 18.58 7.82 -4.49
CA ILE A 144 19.82 7.59 -5.26
C ILE A 144 21.11 7.86 -4.46
N TYR A 145 21.01 8.56 -3.33
CA TYR A 145 22.14 8.85 -2.43
C TYR A 145 22.34 7.78 -1.33
N THR A 146 21.73 6.60 -1.49
CA THR A 146 21.85 5.48 -0.56
C THR A 146 22.18 4.19 -1.32
N PRO A 147 22.78 3.19 -0.65
CA PRO A 147 23.05 1.90 -1.29
C PRO A 147 21.77 1.30 -1.87
N LYS A 148 21.89 0.68 -3.05
CA LYS A 148 20.80 0.12 -3.87
C LYS A 148 19.77 1.16 -4.30
N GLY A 149 20.17 2.42 -4.35
CA GLY A 149 19.37 3.58 -4.72
C GLY A 149 18.98 3.61 -6.20
N ILE A 150 19.80 3.03 -7.08
CA ILE A 150 19.52 2.87 -8.51
C ILE A 150 19.39 1.37 -8.80
N GLU A 151 18.30 0.95 -9.44
CA GLU A 151 18.02 -0.46 -9.71
C GLU A 151 18.76 -0.94 -10.96
N GLY A 152 19.38 -2.12 -10.89
CA GLY A 152 20.06 -2.74 -12.04
C GLY A 152 21.48 -2.24 -12.30
N THR A 153 21.98 -1.26 -11.54
CA THR A 153 23.38 -0.82 -11.62
C THR A 153 23.94 -0.46 -10.25
N GLN A 154 25.25 -0.57 -10.12
CA GLN A 154 25.99 -0.20 -8.91
C GLN A 154 26.21 1.32 -8.88
N THR A 155 26.00 1.94 -7.73
CA THR A 155 26.35 3.34 -7.45
C THR A 155 27.64 3.43 -6.63
N ILE A 156 28.21 4.63 -6.51
CA ILE A 156 29.34 4.88 -5.59
C ILE A 156 29.02 4.43 -4.16
N PHE A 157 27.78 4.63 -3.69
CA PHE A 157 27.38 4.23 -2.34
C PHE A 157 27.30 2.72 -2.17
N ASP A 158 26.93 1.98 -3.22
CA ASP A 158 27.00 0.52 -3.23
C ASP A 158 28.45 0.05 -3.14
N VAL A 159 29.38 0.70 -3.85
CA VAL A 159 30.81 0.37 -3.76
C VAL A 159 31.33 0.65 -2.36
N LEU A 160 31.04 1.83 -1.80
CA LEU A 160 31.47 2.19 -0.44
C LEU A 160 30.93 1.20 0.61
N GLU A 161 29.67 0.75 0.48
CA GLU A 161 29.08 -0.25 1.38
C GLU A 161 29.74 -1.63 1.21
N GLN A 162 29.95 -2.08 -0.03
CA GLN A 162 30.60 -3.37 -0.33
C GLN A 162 32.04 -3.41 0.17
N GLU A 163 32.79 -2.34 -0.03
CA GLU A 163 34.18 -2.18 0.41
C GLU A 163 34.29 -1.78 1.90
N LYS A 164 33.16 -1.61 2.60
CA LYS A 164 33.09 -1.23 4.03
C LYS A 164 33.83 0.07 4.35
N ILE A 165 33.77 1.04 3.43
CA ILE A 165 34.36 2.37 3.59
C ILE A 165 33.40 3.24 4.39
N ASP A 166 33.84 3.77 5.53
CA ASP A 166 33.03 4.68 6.33
C ASP A 166 32.90 6.04 5.64
N TYR A 167 31.68 6.40 5.28
CA TYR A 167 31.35 7.61 4.55
C TYR A 167 30.18 8.38 5.17
N LYS A 168 30.16 9.68 4.91
CA LYS A 168 29.03 10.56 5.21
C LYS A 168 28.47 11.14 3.93
N CYS A 169 27.16 11.08 3.77
CA CYS A 169 26.46 11.63 2.62
C CYS A 169 25.38 12.61 3.10
N TYR A 170 25.37 13.81 2.53
CA TYR A 170 24.43 14.88 2.84
C TYR A 170 23.74 15.34 1.56
N PHE A 171 22.42 15.46 1.63
CA PHE A 171 21.56 15.76 0.49
C PHE A 171 20.22 16.34 1.01
N TYR A 172 19.33 16.74 0.08
CA TYR A 172 18.00 17.26 0.39
C TYR A 172 17.16 16.27 1.25
N PRO A 173 16.18 16.73 2.05
CA PRO A 173 15.57 18.06 2.08
C PRO A 173 16.28 19.06 3.00
N LEU A 174 17.51 18.79 3.45
CA LEU A 174 18.31 19.79 4.16
C LEU A 174 18.64 20.95 3.21
N LYS A 175 18.59 22.18 3.73
CA LYS A 175 19.11 23.36 3.03
C LYS A 175 20.64 23.30 2.94
N ASP A 176 21.22 23.93 1.94
CA ASP A 176 22.65 23.84 1.64
C ASP A 176 23.49 24.36 2.83
N GLN A 177 23.05 25.44 3.49
CA GLN A 177 23.70 25.93 4.73
C GLN A 177 23.71 24.87 5.85
N ALA A 178 22.61 24.14 6.03
CA ALA A 178 22.51 23.10 7.05
C ALA A 178 23.35 21.87 6.68
N ILE A 179 23.48 21.57 5.39
CA ILE A 179 24.40 20.53 4.89
C ILE A 179 25.84 20.89 5.26
N PHE A 180 26.28 22.12 4.97
CA PHE A 180 27.63 22.58 5.35
C PHE A 180 27.90 22.50 6.85
N LEU A 181 26.99 23.03 7.68
CA LEU A 181 27.16 23.01 9.15
C LEU A 181 27.27 21.58 9.69
N LYS A 182 26.43 20.68 9.19
CA LYS A 182 26.45 19.28 9.63
C LYS A 182 27.69 18.54 9.14
N ALA A 183 28.12 18.79 7.91
CA ALA A 183 29.36 18.24 7.38
C ALA A 183 30.58 18.74 8.18
N GLU A 184 30.61 20.02 8.55
CA GLU A 184 31.68 20.60 9.38
C GLU A 184 31.71 19.97 10.78
N GLU A 185 30.56 19.82 11.43
CA GLU A 185 30.44 19.14 12.73
C GLU A 185 30.90 17.68 12.65
N ASP A 186 30.43 16.93 11.66
CA ASP A 186 30.83 15.53 11.44
C ASP A 186 32.31 15.43 11.08
N ILE A 187 32.88 16.36 10.30
CA ILE A 187 34.33 16.36 10.03
C ILE A 187 35.12 16.54 11.32
N LYS A 188 34.67 17.40 12.24
CA LYS A 188 35.34 17.63 13.54
C LYS A 188 35.22 16.46 14.50
N THR A 189 34.12 15.68 14.42
CA THR A 189 33.77 14.66 15.43
C THR A 189 33.85 13.21 14.95
N SER A 190 33.65 12.94 13.67
CA SER A 190 33.59 11.60 13.06
C SER A 190 34.97 11.03 12.76
N THR A 191 35.05 9.71 12.59
CA THR A 191 36.23 9.01 12.06
C THR A 191 36.20 8.83 10.54
N SER A 192 35.11 9.20 9.87
CA SER A 192 34.95 9.01 8.42
C SER A 192 36.01 9.75 7.62
N SER A 193 36.38 9.20 6.47
CA SER A 193 37.38 9.75 5.55
C SER A 193 36.80 10.13 4.18
N PHE A 194 35.54 9.80 3.91
CA PHE A 194 34.84 10.12 2.68
C PHE A 194 33.57 10.92 2.99
N TYR A 195 33.45 12.12 2.44
CA TYR A 195 32.30 13.01 2.62
C TYR A 195 31.75 13.37 1.24
N PHE A 196 30.45 13.16 1.05
CA PHE A 196 29.73 13.53 -0.17
C PHE A 196 28.61 14.50 0.16
N LEU A 197 28.65 15.70 -0.42
CA LEU A 197 27.65 16.74 -0.24
C LEU A 197 26.96 17.00 -1.58
N TYR A 198 25.64 16.87 -1.64
CA TYR A 198 24.83 17.34 -2.75
C TYR A 198 24.08 18.61 -2.34
N LEU A 199 24.35 19.70 -3.07
CA LEU A 199 23.82 21.04 -2.83
C LEU A 199 22.89 21.40 -3.99
N SER A 200 21.64 21.74 -3.68
CA SER A 200 20.55 21.79 -4.68
C SER A 200 19.85 23.15 -4.79
N GLU A 201 20.14 24.11 -3.90
CA GLU A 201 19.42 25.39 -3.87
C GLU A 201 19.82 26.31 -5.05
N SER A 202 21.02 26.11 -5.62
CA SER A 202 21.53 26.83 -6.79
C SER A 202 20.65 26.68 -8.02
N ASP A 203 20.18 25.48 -8.35
CA ASP A 203 19.32 25.24 -9.51
C ASP A 203 18.00 26.03 -9.40
N ALA A 204 17.34 25.94 -8.24
CA ALA A 204 16.12 26.67 -7.98
C ALA A 204 16.30 28.20 -7.97
N ALA A 205 17.47 28.69 -7.57
CA ALA A 205 17.82 30.11 -7.62
C ALA A 205 18.06 30.58 -9.06
N LEU A 206 18.83 29.82 -9.84
CA LEU A 206 19.14 30.13 -11.24
C LEU A 206 17.92 30.08 -12.15
N HIS A 207 16.98 29.16 -11.93
CA HIS A 207 15.69 29.18 -12.61
C HIS A 207 14.90 30.47 -12.40
N LYS A 208 15.11 31.17 -11.28
CA LYS A 208 14.42 32.42 -10.95
C LYS A 208 15.21 33.66 -11.34
N GLU A 209 16.53 33.66 -11.18
CA GLU A 209 17.34 34.89 -11.20
C GLU A 209 18.63 34.78 -12.03
N CYS A 210 18.78 33.83 -12.96
CA CYS A 210 20.04 33.68 -13.72
C CYS A 210 20.46 34.93 -14.55
N LYS A 211 19.54 35.87 -14.80
CA LYS A 211 19.83 37.12 -15.52
C LYS A 211 20.28 38.25 -14.59
N ASP A 212 20.10 38.09 -13.27
CA ASP A 212 20.59 39.04 -12.28
C ASP A 212 22.01 38.65 -11.84
N ALA A 213 22.98 39.35 -12.41
CA ALA A 213 24.39 39.13 -12.09
C ALA A 213 24.70 39.33 -10.59
N SER A 214 23.99 40.22 -9.87
CA SER A 214 24.23 40.44 -8.43
C SER A 214 23.84 39.20 -7.64
N THR A 215 22.62 38.72 -7.83
CA THR A 215 22.10 37.52 -7.15
C THR A 215 22.93 36.28 -7.46
N VAL A 216 23.33 36.09 -8.73
CA VAL A 216 24.20 34.98 -9.14
C VAL A 216 25.58 35.10 -8.47
N ASN A 217 26.16 36.30 -8.41
CA ASN A 217 27.45 36.51 -7.77
C ASN A 217 27.40 36.23 -6.26
N GLU A 218 26.36 36.71 -5.56
CA GLU A 218 26.15 36.45 -4.13
C GLU A 218 26.01 34.95 -3.83
N MET A 219 25.31 34.20 -4.69
CA MET A 219 25.19 32.75 -4.59
C MET A 219 26.55 32.06 -4.74
N ILE A 220 27.37 32.48 -5.70
CA ILE A 220 28.70 31.90 -5.92
C ILE A 220 29.65 32.25 -4.75
N ASP A 221 29.60 33.49 -4.26
CA ASP A 221 30.34 33.94 -3.06
C ASP A 221 29.98 33.12 -1.82
N PHE A 222 28.69 32.83 -1.66
CA PHE A 222 28.20 31.97 -0.60
C PHE A 222 28.82 30.58 -0.67
N TYR A 223 28.77 29.91 -1.83
CA TYR A 223 29.37 28.58 -1.97
C TYR A 223 30.88 28.62 -1.78
N GLU A 224 31.58 29.58 -2.37
CA GLU A 224 33.04 29.71 -2.23
C GLU A 224 33.44 29.82 -0.76
N LYS A 225 32.79 30.72 -0.01
CA LYS A 225 33.04 30.90 1.42
C LYS A 225 32.78 29.62 2.20
N GLN A 226 31.62 28.99 1.99
CA GLN A 226 31.23 27.80 2.76
C GLN A 226 32.14 26.59 2.46
N ILE A 227 32.55 26.40 1.21
CA ILE A 227 33.50 25.36 0.81
C ILE A 227 34.87 25.60 1.44
N TYR A 228 35.32 26.85 1.44
CA TYR A 228 36.60 27.22 2.04
C TYR A 228 36.62 27.02 3.56
N ASP A 229 35.55 27.39 4.25
CA ASP A 229 35.39 27.17 5.69
C ASP A 229 35.37 25.66 6.02
N LEU A 230 34.65 24.85 5.23
CA LEU A 230 34.63 23.39 5.38
C LEU A 230 36.02 22.76 5.14
N PHE A 231 36.73 23.23 4.12
CA PHE A 231 38.08 22.76 3.81
C PHE A 231 39.06 23.09 4.95
N LYS A 232 39.01 24.30 5.50
CA LYS A 232 39.81 24.68 6.67
C LYS A 232 39.51 23.82 7.90
N ALA A 233 38.23 23.59 8.20
CA ALA A 233 37.84 22.72 9.30
C ALA A 233 38.37 21.28 9.13
N ALA A 234 38.43 20.77 7.90
CA ALA A 234 39.05 19.48 7.61
C ALA A 234 40.58 19.51 7.81
N GLN A 235 41.25 20.60 7.42
CA GLN A 235 42.69 20.78 7.60
C GLN A 235 43.11 20.86 9.07
N GLU A 236 42.29 21.47 9.93
CA GLU A 236 42.52 21.52 11.38
C GLU A 236 42.57 20.11 11.99
N ARG A 237 41.78 19.18 11.45
CA ARG A 237 41.77 17.77 11.87
C ARG A 237 42.91 16.96 11.24
N ASN A 238 43.20 17.17 9.96
CA ASN A 238 44.15 16.37 9.20
C ASN A 238 44.89 17.22 8.17
N SER A 239 46.23 17.13 8.15
CA SER A 239 47.04 17.89 7.20
C SER A 239 46.86 17.46 5.74
N LYS A 240 46.28 16.28 5.47
CA LYS A 240 45.96 15.80 4.12
C LYS A 240 44.45 15.82 3.89
N VAL A 241 44.01 16.76 3.07
CA VAL A 241 42.61 16.92 2.63
C VAL A 241 42.59 17.02 1.11
N ASP A 242 41.81 16.14 0.48
CA ASP A 242 41.51 16.18 -0.95
C ASP A 242 40.08 16.72 -1.13
N LEU A 243 39.94 17.79 -1.89
CA LEU A 243 38.69 18.49 -2.15
C LEU A 243 38.37 18.40 -3.64
N PHE A 244 37.16 17.95 -3.95
CA PHE A 244 36.62 17.86 -5.30
C PHE A 244 35.26 18.55 -5.33
N VAL A 245 35.17 19.68 -6.03
CA VAL A 245 33.93 20.41 -6.26
C VAL A 245 33.56 20.25 -7.72
N PHE A 246 32.39 19.70 -8.00
CA PHE A 246 31.91 19.49 -9.36
C PHE A 246 30.42 19.79 -9.48
N SER A 247 29.94 19.93 -10.71
CA SER A 247 28.53 20.14 -11.01
C SER A 247 28.02 19.11 -12.01
N ASP A 248 26.70 19.05 -12.18
CA ASP A 248 26.04 18.20 -13.16
C ASP A 248 25.84 18.90 -14.51
N HIS A 249 25.44 20.17 -14.51
CA HIS A 249 25.25 20.95 -15.74
C HIS A 249 25.45 22.46 -15.55
N GLY A 250 25.46 23.18 -16.66
CA GLY A 250 25.29 24.63 -16.68
C GLY A 250 23.83 25.09 -16.84
N MET A 251 23.65 26.38 -17.09
CA MET A 251 22.34 27.04 -17.18
C MET A 251 22.38 28.10 -18.28
N ALA A 252 21.32 28.14 -19.10
CA ALA A 252 21.15 29.11 -20.18
C ALA A 252 19.99 30.08 -19.87
N PRO A 253 20.15 31.38 -20.15
CA PRO A 253 19.06 32.35 -19.98
C PRO A 253 17.93 32.05 -20.98
N VAL A 254 16.69 32.05 -20.49
CA VAL A 254 15.49 31.88 -21.32
C VAL A 254 15.18 33.19 -22.03
N GLU A 255 15.16 33.18 -23.36
CA GLU A 255 14.83 34.32 -24.20
C GLU A 255 13.41 34.24 -24.76
N LYS A 256 12.95 33.02 -25.08
CA LYS A 256 11.70 32.79 -25.82
C LYS A 256 10.92 31.62 -25.22
N SER A 257 9.60 31.67 -25.36
CA SER A 257 8.71 30.59 -24.96
C SER A 257 7.68 30.29 -26.04
N PHE A 258 7.35 29.02 -26.24
CA PHE A 258 6.46 28.56 -27.31
C PHE A 258 5.38 27.62 -26.79
N ASP A 259 4.13 27.83 -27.22
CA ASP A 259 3.01 26.92 -26.94
C ASP A 259 2.98 25.78 -27.97
N LEU A 260 3.96 24.89 -27.86
CA LEU A 260 4.03 23.69 -28.69
C LEU A 260 2.81 22.79 -28.48
N LYS A 261 2.27 22.76 -27.25
CA LYS A 261 1.16 21.90 -26.88
C LYS A 261 -0.10 22.23 -27.68
N ASN A 262 -0.46 23.51 -27.78
CA ASN A 262 -1.63 23.94 -28.55
C ASN A 262 -1.48 23.59 -30.04
N GLY A 263 -0.29 23.83 -30.63
CA GLY A 263 -0.03 23.50 -32.03
C GLY A 263 -0.18 22.01 -32.37
N ILE A 264 0.18 21.12 -31.42
CA ILE A 264 -0.04 19.67 -31.57
C ILE A 264 -1.52 19.31 -31.37
N GLU A 265 -2.23 19.93 -30.41
CA GLU A 265 -3.66 19.69 -30.15
C GLU A 265 -4.53 20.10 -31.35
N GLU A 266 -4.15 21.14 -32.10
CA GLU A 266 -4.83 21.61 -33.32
C GLU A 266 -4.78 20.60 -34.49
N LEU A 267 -3.89 19.61 -34.45
CA LEU A 267 -3.84 18.53 -35.46
C LEU A 267 -5.04 17.57 -35.37
N GLY A 268 -5.87 17.65 -34.33
CA GLY A 268 -7.07 16.82 -34.18
C GLY A 268 -6.83 15.35 -33.82
N LEU A 269 -5.61 15.00 -33.42
CA LEU A 269 -5.22 13.64 -33.01
C LEU A 269 -5.72 13.29 -31.59
N LYS A 270 -6.07 12.02 -31.34
CA LYS A 270 -6.69 11.56 -30.10
C LYS A 270 -5.70 10.87 -29.16
N ILE A 271 -5.65 11.33 -27.91
CA ILE A 271 -4.92 10.65 -26.82
C ILE A 271 -5.89 9.66 -26.12
N PRO A 272 -5.54 8.37 -25.93
CA PRO A 272 -4.26 7.73 -26.27
C PRO A 272 -4.29 6.94 -27.58
N ASN A 273 -5.34 7.04 -28.41
CA ASN A 273 -5.52 6.15 -29.55
C ASN A 273 -4.50 6.38 -30.67
N ASP A 274 -4.07 7.63 -30.85
CA ASP A 274 -3.13 8.03 -31.90
C ASP A 274 -1.71 8.19 -31.35
N TYR A 275 -1.60 8.82 -30.18
CA TYR A 275 -0.30 9.10 -29.54
C TYR A 275 -0.48 9.45 -28.05
N VAL A 276 0.65 9.48 -27.32
CA VAL A 276 0.77 10.04 -25.98
C VAL A 276 1.95 11.04 -25.99
N PRO A 277 1.78 12.29 -25.55
CA PRO A 277 2.87 13.26 -25.40
C PRO A 277 3.33 13.40 -23.94
N PHE A 278 4.58 13.81 -23.77
CA PHE A 278 5.11 14.38 -22.55
C PHE A 278 5.86 15.66 -22.86
N TYR A 279 5.42 16.77 -22.27
CA TYR A 279 6.01 18.09 -22.49
C TYR A 279 6.89 18.47 -21.29
N ASP A 280 8.19 18.21 -21.37
CA ASP A 280 9.17 18.80 -20.47
C ASP A 280 9.36 20.29 -20.82
N SER A 281 10.24 21.01 -20.11
CA SER A 281 10.45 22.44 -20.34
C SER A 281 11.31 22.73 -21.59
N THR A 282 12.32 21.91 -21.88
CA THR A 282 13.24 22.08 -23.04
C THR A 282 13.10 20.99 -24.10
N MET A 283 12.20 20.03 -23.90
CA MET A 283 11.95 18.97 -24.88
C MET A 283 10.50 18.47 -24.84
N ALA A 284 10.02 18.02 -26.00
CA ALA A 284 8.76 17.27 -26.10
C ALA A 284 9.04 15.84 -26.56
N ARG A 285 8.42 14.88 -25.89
CA ARG A 285 8.61 13.44 -26.12
C ARG A 285 7.27 12.82 -26.52
N PHE A 286 7.28 12.02 -27.58
CA PHE A 286 6.06 11.45 -28.15
C PHE A 286 6.17 9.94 -28.33
N TRP A 287 5.09 9.23 -28.00
CA TRP A 287 4.89 7.81 -28.29
C TRP A 287 3.69 7.66 -29.21
N PHE A 288 3.85 6.95 -30.33
CA PHE A 288 2.82 6.85 -31.35
C PHE A 288 2.19 5.46 -31.39
N PHE A 289 0.90 5.41 -31.72
CA PHE A 289 0.16 4.16 -31.93
C PHE A 289 -0.42 4.07 -33.34
N THR A 290 -0.31 5.14 -34.12
CA THR A 290 -0.64 5.17 -35.54
C THR A 290 0.46 5.87 -36.34
N HIS A 291 0.78 5.32 -37.51
CA HIS A 291 1.80 5.90 -38.40
C HIS A 291 1.40 7.30 -38.91
N SER A 292 0.10 7.53 -39.10
CA SER A 292 -0.44 8.84 -39.49
C SER A 292 -0.19 9.91 -38.43
N ALA A 293 -0.33 9.58 -37.15
CA ALA A 293 -0.07 10.51 -36.05
C ALA A 293 1.42 10.91 -36.01
N LYS A 294 2.32 9.93 -36.13
CA LYS A 294 3.76 10.20 -36.20
C LYS A 294 4.09 11.15 -37.34
N LYS A 295 3.64 10.83 -38.56
CA LYS A 295 3.91 11.67 -39.74
C LYS A 295 3.37 13.09 -39.57
N ALA A 296 2.16 13.25 -39.04
CA ALA A 296 1.54 14.56 -38.83
C ALA A 296 2.32 15.40 -37.79
N ILE A 297 2.67 14.80 -36.66
CA ILE A 297 3.41 15.48 -35.59
C ILE A 297 4.83 15.80 -36.05
N ASP A 298 5.58 14.86 -36.63
CA ASP A 298 6.93 15.12 -37.13
C ASP A 298 6.94 16.23 -38.19
N THR A 299 5.97 16.22 -39.12
CA THR A 299 5.83 17.29 -40.13
C THR A 299 5.53 18.65 -39.50
N HIS A 300 4.72 18.68 -38.44
CA HIS A 300 4.44 19.91 -37.70
C HIS A 300 5.71 20.42 -37.00
N LEU A 301 6.43 19.54 -36.30
CA LEU A 301 7.65 19.88 -35.56
C LEU A 301 8.76 20.41 -36.48
N ILE A 302 8.97 19.79 -37.65
CA ILE A 302 10.01 20.20 -38.62
C ILE A 302 9.76 21.61 -39.19
N LYS A 303 8.52 22.09 -39.22
CA LYS A 303 8.19 23.44 -39.69
C LYS A 303 8.59 24.55 -38.71
N HIS A 304 8.85 24.19 -37.45
CA HIS A 304 9.17 25.16 -36.41
C HIS A 304 10.67 25.35 -36.25
N THR A 305 11.12 26.60 -36.19
CA THR A 305 12.56 26.96 -36.16
C THR A 305 13.12 27.11 -34.74
N TYR A 306 12.35 26.81 -33.69
CA TYR A 306 12.74 26.99 -32.29
C TYR A 306 13.19 25.69 -31.61
N GLY A 307 13.30 24.60 -32.37
CA GLY A 307 13.81 23.32 -31.92
C GLY A 307 14.03 22.37 -33.09
N ARG A 308 14.40 21.14 -32.79
CA ARG A 308 14.72 20.11 -33.78
C ARG A 308 14.39 18.72 -33.25
N ILE A 309 14.06 17.80 -34.16
CA ILE A 309 13.93 16.39 -33.83
C ILE A 309 15.33 15.78 -33.71
N LEU A 310 15.59 15.04 -32.64
CA LEU A 310 16.84 14.30 -32.47
C LEU A 310 16.88 13.09 -33.41
N SER A 311 17.95 12.96 -34.18
CA SER A 311 18.19 11.79 -35.01
C SER A 311 18.61 10.57 -34.18
N GLU A 312 18.46 9.36 -34.72
CA GLU A 312 18.92 8.13 -34.07
C GLU A 312 20.42 8.12 -33.79
N LYS A 313 21.21 8.80 -34.63
CA LYS A 313 22.65 8.97 -34.42
C LYS A 313 22.91 9.80 -33.16
N GLU A 314 22.22 10.93 -33.02
CA GLU A 314 22.36 11.82 -31.87
C GLU A 314 21.86 11.16 -30.58
N LYS A 315 20.74 10.43 -30.63
CA LYS A 315 20.27 9.67 -29.46
C LYS A 315 21.33 8.69 -28.95
N LYS A 316 22.06 8.04 -29.85
CA LYS A 316 23.17 7.13 -29.49
C LYS A 316 24.37 7.90 -28.95
N GLU A 317 24.76 9.00 -29.58
CA GLU A 317 25.88 9.85 -29.15
C GLU A 317 25.64 10.44 -27.76
N TYR A 318 24.41 10.87 -27.45
CA TYR A 318 24.03 11.36 -26.13
C TYR A 318 23.76 10.26 -25.10
N GLY A 319 23.82 8.98 -25.49
CA GLY A 319 23.57 7.85 -24.59
C GLY A 319 22.12 7.74 -24.11
N ILE A 320 21.16 8.17 -24.92
CA ILE A 320 19.71 8.19 -24.63
C ILE A 320 18.90 7.30 -25.60
N ASN A 321 19.56 6.36 -26.26
CA ASN A 321 18.91 5.41 -27.17
C ASN A 321 18.38 4.19 -26.40
N PHE A 322 17.27 4.38 -25.69
CA PHE A 322 16.65 3.34 -24.87
C PHE A 322 15.93 2.27 -25.70
N GLU A 323 15.96 1.02 -25.22
CA GLU A 323 15.14 -0.04 -25.79
C GLU A 323 13.64 0.31 -25.75
N ASN A 324 12.92 -0.08 -26.81
CA ASN A 324 11.47 0.12 -26.97
C ASN A 324 11.02 1.59 -26.85
N ASP A 325 11.89 2.54 -27.20
CA ASP A 325 11.59 3.97 -27.15
C ASP A 325 11.03 4.40 -25.79
N ARG A 326 11.54 3.81 -24.69
CA ARG A 326 11.06 3.99 -23.32
C ARG A 326 10.79 5.45 -22.96
N TYR A 327 11.63 6.35 -23.45
CA TYR A 327 11.57 7.78 -23.18
C TYR A 327 10.97 8.63 -24.30
N GLY A 328 10.59 8.05 -25.43
CA GLY A 328 9.94 8.73 -26.54
C GLY A 328 10.50 8.23 -27.87
N GLU A 329 9.62 7.98 -28.83
CA GLU A 329 9.99 7.62 -30.20
C GLU A 329 10.48 8.87 -30.95
N THR A 330 9.71 9.97 -30.90
CA THR A 330 10.15 11.29 -31.34
C THR A 330 10.52 12.14 -30.12
N ILE A 331 11.74 12.68 -30.11
CA ILE A 331 12.23 13.65 -29.13
C ILE A 331 12.50 14.96 -29.87
N PHE A 332 11.74 16.00 -29.55
CA PHE A 332 11.93 17.35 -30.06
C PHE A 332 12.66 18.18 -29.02
N LEU A 333 13.92 18.52 -29.29
CA LEU A 333 14.77 19.33 -28.41
C LEU A 333 14.69 20.80 -28.83
N MET A 334 14.38 21.68 -27.87
CA MET A 334 14.35 23.13 -28.10
C MET A 334 15.77 23.67 -28.31
N HIS A 335 15.92 24.73 -29.10
CA HIS A 335 17.19 25.47 -29.15
C HIS A 335 17.44 26.17 -27.82
N THR A 336 18.72 26.32 -27.45
CA THR A 336 19.12 27.00 -26.22
C THR A 336 18.48 28.38 -26.10
N GLY A 337 17.95 28.67 -24.90
CA GLY A 337 17.18 29.88 -24.61
C GLY A 337 15.70 29.83 -25.00
N SER A 338 15.22 28.72 -25.58
CA SER A 338 13.80 28.53 -25.92
C SER A 338 13.13 27.47 -25.05
N VAL A 339 11.95 27.76 -24.51
CA VAL A 339 11.20 26.81 -23.66
C VAL A 339 9.81 26.50 -24.18
N ILE A 340 9.28 25.33 -23.81
CA ILE A 340 7.88 24.97 -24.02
C ILE A 340 7.06 25.55 -22.86
N ASN A 341 6.03 26.34 -23.18
CA ASN A 341 5.10 26.87 -22.19
C ASN A 341 3.68 26.96 -22.76
N PRO A 342 2.66 26.33 -22.13
CA PRO A 342 2.74 25.57 -20.88
C PRO A 342 3.45 24.22 -21.03
N SER A 343 4.24 23.82 -20.03
CA SER A 343 4.82 22.46 -19.92
C SER A 343 4.15 21.65 -18.81
N TYR A 344 4.48 20.36 -18.73
CA TYR A 344 4.03 19.53 -17.60
C TYR A 344 4.80 19.83 -16.32
N MET A 345 5.93 20.54 -16.38
CA MET A 345 6.78 20.84 -15.21
C MET A 345 6.26 22.07 -14.46
N ASN A 346 5.93 23.14 -15.17
CA ASN A 346 5.45 24.39 -14.59
C ASN A 346 4.63 25.21 -15.60
N ASN A 347 3.79 26.12 -15.08
CA ASN A 347 3.05 27.11 -15.89
C ASN A 347 3.72 28.48 -15.94
N LYS A 348 4.78 28.71 -15.13
CA LYS A 348 5.55 29.95 -15.16
C LYS A 348 6.80 29.76 -15.99
N ILE A 349 7.11 30.75 -16.82
CA ILE A 349 8.34 30.80 -17.61
C ILE A 349 9.50 31.11 -16.64
N PRO A 350 10.50 30.22 -16.51
CA PRO A 350 11.69 30.47 -15.70
C PRO A 350 12.62 31.47 -16.42
N GLN A 351 13.48 32.15 -15.65
CA GLN A 351 14.48 33.05 -16.22
C GLN A 351 15.65 32.29 -16.85
N GLY A 352 15.99 31.12 -16.33
CA GLY A 352 17.04 30.22 -16.83
C GLY A 352 16.55 28.79 -17.00
N MET A 353 17.11 28.05 -17.94
CA MET A 353 16.87 26.61 -18.11
C MET A 353 18.15 25.85 -18.47
N HIS A 354 18.14 24.56 -18.11
CA HIS A 354 19.11 23.56 -18.50
C HIS A 354 18.43 22.45 -19.33
N GLY A 355 19.18 21.43 -19.73
CA GLY A 355 18.66 20.32 -20.53
C GLY A 355 18.54 20.67 -22.02
N TYR A 356 19.44 21.52 -22.52
CA TYR A 356 19.64 21.80 -23.94
C TYR A 356 20.77 20.93 -24.52
N ASP A 357 21.17 21.20 -25.77
CA ASP A 357 22.25 20.49 -26.45
C ASP A 357 23.58 20.67 -25.69
N VAL A 358 24.16 19.55 -25.22
CA VAL A 358 25.38 19.55 -24.39
C VAL A 358 26.65 19.91 -25.16
N ASN A 359 26.56 20.02 -26.48
CA ASN A 359 27.67 20.55 -27.28
C ASN A 359 27.84 22.07 -27.09
N GLU A 360 26.82 22.77 -26.61
CA GLU A 360 26.89 24.20 -26.33
C GLU A 360 27.57 24.47 -24.98
N SER A 361 28.52 25.41 -24.97
CA SER A 361 29.35 25.70 -23.78
C SER A 361 28.58 26.23 -22.57
N GLN A 362 27.33 26.67 -22.76
CA GLN A 362 26.45 27.08 -21.66
C GLN A 362 26.01 25.90 -20.79
N MET A 363 26.03 24.68 -21.34
CA MET A 363 25.66 23.44 -20.63
C MET A 363 26.86 22.79 -19.93
N ASP A 364 28.08 23.30 -20.14
CA ASP A 364 29.30 22.74 -19.54
C ASP A 364 29.23 22.84 -18.02
N ALA A 365 29.43 21.69 -17.38
CA ALA A 365 29.63 21.54 -15.95
C ALA A 365 31.06 21.96 -15.55
N VAL A 366 31.38 21.84 -14.26
CA VAL A 366 32.69 22.19 -13.71
C VAL A 366 33.33 21.03 -12.96
N LEU A 367 34.67 20.97 -12.98
CA LEU A 367 35.49 20.36 -11.95
C LEU A 367 36.52 21.35 -11.38
N VAL A 368 36.52 21.52 -10.06
CA VAL A 368 37.50 22.30 -9.29
C VAL A 368 38.07 21.41 -8.18
N SER A 369 39.39 21.31 -8.08
CA SER A 369 40.04 20.46 -7.08
C SER A 369 41.39 20.99 -6.64
N ASN A 370 41.76 20.73 -5.38
CA ASN A 370 43.12 20.94 -4.86
C ASN A 370 44.07 19.76 -5.17
N VAL A 371 43.57 18.74 -5.84
CA VAL A 371 44.34 17.60 -6.37
C VAL A 371 44.57 17.81 -7.86
N GLU A 372 45.77 17.49 -8.32
CA GLU A 372 46.11 17.48 -9.75
C GLU A 372 45.42 16.28 -10.42
N ILE A 373 44.51 16.56 -11.37
CA ILE A 373 43.80 15.52 -12.13
C ILE A 373 44.61 15.20 -13.39
N LYS A 374 45.09 13.97 -13.51
CA LYS A 374 45.92 13.51 -14.65
C LYS A 374 45.12 12.71 -15.67
N GLU A 375 43.92 12.33 -15.30
CA GLU A 375 42.96 11.60 -16.12
C GLU A 375 42.29 12.51 -17.14
N ASN A 376 41.92 11.93 -18.28
CA ASN A 376 41.10 12.62 -19.25
C ASN A 376 39.62 12.53 -18.85
N ILE A 377 39.13 13.50 -18.08
CA ILE A 377 37.72 13.62 -17.68
C ILE A 377 36.97 14.42 -18.76
N ASN A 378 36.35 13.72 -19.70
CA ASN A 378 35.66 14.36 -20.83
C ASN A 378 34.23 14.80 -20.45
N ASP A 379 33.54 14.01 -19.63
CA ASP A 379 32.15 14.25 -19.25
C ASP A 379 31.87 13.88 -17.78
N VAL A 380 30.71 14.31 -17.28
CA VAL A 380 30.34 14.20 -15.86
C VAL A 380 30.24 12.77 -15.33
N LYS A 381 30.01 11.75 -16.16
CA LYS A 381 29.97 10.35 -15.67
C LYS A 381 31.34 9.89 -15.16
N GLU A 382 32.43 10.46 -15.66
CA GLU A 382 33.80 10.10 -15.24
C GLU A 382 34.09 10.49 -13.78
N PHE A 383 33.25 11.33 -13.16
CA PHE A 383 33.32 11.59 -11.72
C PHE A 383 33.10 10.33 -10.87
N PHE A 384 32.37 9.33 -11.37
CA PHE A 384 32.30 8.03 -10.71
C PHE A 384 33.68 7.39 -10.58
N ASN A 385 34.42 7.29 -11.69
CA ASN A 385 35.74 6.69 -11.72
C ASN A 385 36.73 7.47 -10.83
N LEU A 386 36.61 8.79 -10.81
CA LEU A 386 37.34 9.65 -9.88
C LEU A 386 37.03 9.27 -8.42
N MET A 387 35.76 9.19 -8.03
CA MET A 387 35.37 8.80 -6.66
C MET A 387 35.84 7.39 -6.29
N ILE A 388 35.77 6.43 -7.23
CA ILE A 388 36.19 5.03 -7.00
C ILE A 388 37.70 4.92 -6.80
N LYS A 389 38.49 5.54 -7.68
CA LYS A 389 39.95 5.57 -7.56
C LYS A 389 40.36 6.12 -6.20
N GLU A 390 39.68 7.17 -5.77
CA GLU A 390 39.92 7.79 -4.48
C GLU A 390 39.40 6.95 -3.29
N SER A 391 38.58 5.93 -3.50
CA SER A 391 38.04 5.07 -2.42
C SER A 391 38.88 3.81 -2.12
N ASN A 392 39.60 3.23 -3.09
CA ASN A 392 40.13 1.85 -3.00
C ASN A 392 41.49 1.66 -2.29
N ASN A 393 41.51 1.73 -0.95
CA ASN A 393 42.57 1.13 -0.10
C ASN A 393 42.00 0.05 0.87
N VAL A 394 41.77 -1.18 0.35
CA VAL A 394 41.79 -2.53 1.00
C VAL A 394 40.53 -3.18 1.67
N ARG A 395 40.00 -4.22 0.98
CA ARG A 395 39.55 -5.64 1.26
C ARG A 395 38.51 -6.07 2.34
N ILE A 396 37.68 -7.04 1.90
CA ILE A 396 36.34 -7.52 2.33
C ILE A 396 36.33 -8.93 3.01
N ASN A 397 35.21 -9.29 3.70
CA ASN A 397 34.74 -10.66 4.01
C ASN A 397 33.18 -10.77 3.97
N GLU A 398 32.63 -11.93 3.52
CA GLU A 398 31.24 -12.28 3.08
C GLU A 398 30.27 -12.93 4.13
N PRO A 399 28.93 -13.05 3.86
CA PRO A 399 27.91 -13.75 4.70
C PRO A 399 27.06 -14.89 4.03
N GLY A 400 26.26 -15.64 4.82
CA GLY A 400 25.57 -16.93 4.49
C GLY A 400 24.03 -16.98 4.23
N HIS A 401 23.50 -18.22 4.10
CA HIS A 401 22.28 -18.75 3.39
C HIS A 401 20.85 -18.68 4.05
N HIS A 402 19.78 -18.94 3.25
CA HIS A 402 18.31 -18.88 3.55
C HIS A 402 17.52 -20.22 3.45
N THR A 403 16.34 -20.31 4.13
CA THR A 403 15.31 -21.39 4.05
C THR A 403 13.96 -20.93 3.44
N ALA A 404 13.06 -21.85 3.06
CA ALA A 404 11.81 -21.61 2.31
C ALA A 404 10.68 -20.87 3.08
N ARG A 405 9.88 -20.06 2.37
CA ARG A 405 8.93 -19.06 2.90
C ARG A 405 7.49 -19.59 3.08
N LYS A 406 6.84 -19.23 4.21
CA LYS A 406 5.40 -19.48 4.50
C LYS A 406 4.46 -18.54 3.73
N VAL A 407 3.24 -18.99 3.44
CA VAL A 407 2.18 -18.18 2.82
C VAL A 407 1.57 -17.23 3.86
N LYS A 408 1.58 -15.93 3.59
CA LYS A 408 1.10 -14.92 4.52
C LYS A 408 -0.32 -14.46 4.19
N ILE A 409 -1.22 -14.54 5.16
CA ILE A 409 -2.64 -14.19 5.00
C ILE A 409 -2.99 -13.03 5.94
N LEU A 410 -3.52 -11.95 5.39
CA LEU A 410 -4.09 -10.85 6.15
C LEU A 410 -5.62 -10.97 6.19
N TYR A 411 -6.16 -11.15 7.38
CA TYR A 411 -7.59 -11.09 7.67
C TYR A 411 -7.98 -9.64 7.95
N PHE A 412 -9.03 -9.16 7.28
CA PHE A 412 -9.54 -7.80 7.48
C PHE A 412 -11.00 -7.79 7.94
N LEU A 413 -11.24 -7.18 9.10
CA LEU A 413 -12.56 -6.92 9.68
C LEU A 413 -12.73 -5.40 9.84
N ASN A 414 -13.96 -4.92 9.77
CA ASN A 414 -14.27 -3.48 9.88
C ASN A 414 -15.40 -3.19 10.88
N SER A 415 -15.81 -4.21 11.64
CA SER A 415 -16.76 -4.16 12.75
C SER A 415 -16.04 -3.77 14.05
N THR A 416 -16.76 -3.14 14.97
CA THR A 416 -16.26 -2.76 16.31
C THR A 416 -16.83 -3.64 17.41
N THR A 417 -17.56 -4.69 17.03
CA THR A 417 -18.30 -5.56 17.95
C THR A 417 -17.91 -7.01 17.71
N ARG A 418 -18.02 -7.83 18.74
CA ARG A 418 -17.77 -9.27 18.67
C ARG A 418 -19.07 -10.01 18.37
N GLY A 419 -19.11 -10.77 17.30
CA GLY A 419 -20.25 -11.57 16.87
C GLY A 419 -19.82 -12.78 16.04
N GLY A 420 -20.75 -13.37 15.29
CA GLY A 420 -20.50 -14.63 14.57
C GLY A 420 -19.41 -14.55 13.49
N ALA A 421 -19.31 -13.41 12.79
CA ALA A 421 -18.26 -13.21 11.77
C ALA A 421 -16.86 -13.11 12.42
N GLU A 422 -16.78 -12.46 13.57
CA GLU A 422 -15.54 -12.30 14.34
C GLU A 422 -15.13 -13.60 15.02
N GLU A 423 -16.08 -14.37 15.56
CA GLU A 423 -15.83 -15.74 16.07
C GLU A 423 -15.33 -16.68 14.96
N HIS A 424 -15.89 -16.57 13.75
CA HIS A 424 -15.40 -17.31 12.60
C HIS A 424 -13.93 -16.97 12.30
N VAL A 425 -13.57 -15.69 12.23
CA VAL A 425 -12.17 -15.27 12.01
C VAL A 425 -11.28 -15.77 13.14
N LEU A 426 -11.74 -15.69 14.38
CA LEU A 426 -10.98 -16.16 15.53
C LEU A 426 -10.70 -17.67 15.44
N ASN A 427 -11.67 -18.47 15.00
CA ASN A 427 -11.47 -19.90 14.77
C ASN A 427 -10.44 -20.16 13.65
N LEU A 428 -10.44 -19.36 12.57
CA LEU A 428 -9.38 -19.45 11.54
C LEU A 428 -8.01 -19.12 12.14
N LEU A 429 -7.89 -18.03 12.90
CA LEU A 429 -6.62 -17.61 13.52
C LEU A 429 -6.08 -18.65 14.52
N LYS A 430 -6.97 -19.30 15.29
CA LYS A 430 -6.61 -20.32 16.28
C LYS A 430 -6.13 -21.62 15.64
N HIS A 431 -6.73 -22.03 14.52
CA HIS A 431 -6.62 -23.40 14.02
C HIS A 431 -6.01 -23.55 12.62
N ILE A 432 -5.65 -22.46 11.93
CA ILE A 432 -4.92 -22.55 10.66
C ILE A 432 -3.56 -23.23 10.83
N ASP A 433 -3.14 -23.99 9.82
CA ASP A 433 -1.87 -24.71 9.81
C ASP A 433 -0.66 -23.74 9.79
N LYS A 434 -0.08 -23.50 10.97
CA LYS A 434 1.06 -22.59 11.19
C LYS A 434 2.37 -23.06 10.53
N THR A 435 2.44 -24.30 10.04
CA THR A 435 3.61 -24.78 9.29
C THR A 435 3.61 -24.21 7.87
N ARG A 436 2.42 -23.97 7.30
CA ARG A 436 2.21 -23.50 5.92
C ARG A 436 1.85 -22.02 5.86
N PHE A 437 1.14 -21.51 6.87
CA PHE A 437 0.55 -20.17 6.86
C PHE A 437 1.07 -19.28 7.99
N GLU A 438 1.24 -17.99 7.69
CA GLU A 438 1.41 -16.91 8.66
C GLU A 438 0.15 -16.04 8.65
N ALA A 439 -0.60 -16.01 9.75
CA ALA A 439 -1.83 -15.25 9.86
C ALA A 439 -1.60 -13.86 10.50
N ILE A 440 -2.24 -12.85 9.93
CA ILE A 440 -2.19 -11.45 10.38
C ILE A 440 -3.62 -10.94 10.48
N LEU A 441 -3.94 -10.19 11.53
CA LEU A 441 -5.25 -9.56 11.69
C LEU A 441 -5.14 -8.04 11.59
N ALA A 442 -5.95 -7.43 10.73
CA ALA A 442 -6.16 -5.99 10.69
C ALA A 442 -7.64 -5.67 10.94
N CYS A 443 -7.95 -4.92 12.00
CA CYS A 443 -9.31 -4.54 12.36
C CYS A 443 -9.36 -3.28 13.24
N PRO A 444 -10.55 -2.72 13.54
CA PRO A 444 -10.66 -1.60 14.47
C PRO A 444 -10.09 -1.91 15.85
N GLN A 445 -9.54 -0.89 16.50
CA GLN A 445 -8.91 -1.03 17.81
C GLN A 445 -9.91 -1.55 18.86
N GLU A 446 -11.16 -1.12 18.78
CA GLU A 446 -12.23 -1.57 19.67
C GLU A 446 -12.44 -3.09 19.59
N LEU A 447 -12.36 -3.66 18.39
CA LEU A 447 -12.46 -5.11 18.20
C LEU A 447 -11.21 -5.83 18.70
N LEU A 448 -10.01 -5.27 18.50
CA LEU A 448 -8.78 -5.85 19.05
C LEU A 448 -8.86 -5.99 20.58
N ASN A 449 -9.39 -4.98 21.26
CA ASN A 449 -9.57 -5.01 22.71
C ASN A 449 -10.54 -6.12 23.15
N LEU A 450 -11.64 -6.33 22.40
CA LEU A 450 -12.62 -7.39 22.69
C LEU A 450 -12.10 -8.82 22.45
N LEU A 451 -11.04 -8.95 21.64
CA LEU A 451 -10.43 -10.23 21.26
C LEU A 451 -9.05 -10.45 21.90
N GLU A 452 -8.59 -9.53 22.75
CA GLU A 452 -7.20 -9.52 23.26
C GLU A 452 -6.84 -10.83 23.98
N GLU A 453 -7.70 -11.29 24.89
CA GLU A 453 -7.50 -12.54 25.64
C GLU A 453 -7.38 -13.77 24.74
N ASP A 454 -8.09 -13.77 23.61
CA ASP A 454 -8.12 -14.88 22.67
C ASP A 454 -6.93 -14.85 21.68
N ILE A 455 -6.45 -13.65 21.33
CA ILE A 455 -5.44 -13.43 20.29
C ILE A 455 -4.02 -13.43 20.86
N LYS A 456 -3.81 -12.84 22.03
CA LYS A 456 -2.48 -12.70 22.65
C LYS A 456 -1.73 -14.04 22.79
N PRO A 457 -2.36 -15.16 23.21
CA PRO A 457 -1.68 -16.45 23.28
C PRO A 457 -1.28 -17.03 21.91
N LEU A 458 -1.85 -16.53 20.81
CA LEU A 458 -1.57 -17.05 19.47
C LEU A 458 -0.27 -16.50 18.87
N GLY A 459 0.24 -15.39 19.41
CA GLY A 459 1.46 -14.73 18.93
C GLY A 459 1.35 -14.14 17.51
N ILE A 460 0.12 -13.88 17.04
CA ILE A 460 -0.11 -13.33 15.70
C ILE A 460 0.12 -11.82 15.68
N LYS A 461 0.50 -11.29 14.51
CA LYS A 461 0.60 -9.85 14.31
C LYS A 461 -0.79 -9.24 14.16
N THR A 462 -1.04 -8.15 14.88
CA THR A 462 -2.28 -7.38 14.81
C THR A 462 -2.01 -5.94 14.42
N TYR A 463 -2.91 -5.33 13.65
CA TYR A 463 -2.82 -3.95 13.20
C TYR A 463 -4.15 -3.22 13.36
N PRO A 464 -4.20 -2.06 14.03
CA PRO A 464 -5.40 -1.25 14.05
C PRO A 464 -5.64 -0.62 12.68
N ALA A 465 -6.78 -0.97 12.06
CA ALA A 465 -7.17 -0.45 10.76
C ALA A 465 -8.69 -0.34 10.65
N THR A 466 -9.17 0.89 10.40
CA THR A 466 -10.60 1.19 10.27
C THR A 466 -10.85 2.09 9.06
N ILE A 467 -11.72 1.66 8.15
CA ILE A 467 -12.10 2.45 6.97
C ILE A 467 -13.62 2.50 6.87
N ARG A 468 -14.24 3.58 7.36
CA ARG A 468 -15.71 3.74 7.31
C ARG A 468 -16.20 4.42 6.03
N ARG A 469 -15.37 5.27 5.43
CA ARG A 469 -15.69 6.08 4.24
C ARG A 469 -14.45 6.22 3.36
N TRP A 470 -14.65 6.40 2.05
CA TRP A 470 -13.56 6.67 1.10
C TRP A 470 -12.83 8.00 1.36
N ARG A 471 -13.44 8.90 2.14
CA ARG A 471 -12.82 10.13 2.64
C ARG A 471 -11.94 9.93 3.88
N ASN A 472 -11.90 8.73 4.47
CA ASN A 472 -11.01 8.41 5.59
C ASN A 472 -9.59 8.13 5.07
N ILE A 473 -8.88 9.18 4.68
CA ILE A 473 -7.56 9.09 4.05
C ILE A 473 -6.54 8.46 5.01
N THR A 474 -6.58 8.80 6.30
CA THR A 474 -5.67 8.24 7.31
C THR A 474 -5.89 6.74 7.47
N GLY A 475 -7.13 6.27 7.53
CA GLY A 475 -7.46 4.84 7.56
C GLY A 475 -6.98 4.09 6.32
N ILE A 476 -7.16 4.69 5.13
CA ILE A 476 -6.67 4.12 3.86
C ILE A 476 -5.14 4.01 3.86
N ILE A 477 -4.44 5.07 4.23
CA ILE A 477 -2.97 5.09 4.29
C ILE A 477 -2.46 4.08 5.32
N SER A 478 -3.09 4.00 6.51
CA SER A 478 -2.74 3.02 7.53
C SER A 478 -2.85 1.60 6.99
N PHE A 479 -3.97 1.27 6.35
CA PHE A 479 -4.18 -0.06 5.77
C PHE A 479 -3.17 -0.36 4.64
N LEU A 480 -2.91 0.59 3.73
CA LEU A 480 -1.87 0.43 2.70
C LEU A 480 -0.47 0.22 3.28
N LYS A 481 -0.12 0.93 4.37
CA LYS A 481 1.14 0.71 5.09
C LYS A 481 1.24 -0.70 5.64
N VAL A 482 0.15 -1.24 6.20
CA VAL A 482 0.11 -2.64 6.67
C VAL A 482 0.33 -3.60 5.50
N LEU A 483 -0.37 -3.41 4.38
CA LEU A 483 -0.20 -4.23 3.18
C LEU A 483 1.24 -4.19 2.65
N ASN A 484 1.88 -3.01 2.63
CA ASN A 484 3.24 -2.85 2.13
C ASN A 484 4.31 -3.36 3.09
N ARG A 485 4.08 -3.22 4.40
CA ARG A 485 4.97 -3.73 5.45
C ARG A 485 4.95 -5.25 5.46
N GLU A 486 3.76 -5.83 5.43
CA GLU A 486 3.61 -7.28 5.61
C GLU A 486 3.73 -8.05 4.29
N ARG A 487 3.39 -7.42 3.15
CA ARG A 487 3.35 -8.05 1.81
C ARG A 487 2.61 -9.39 1.84
N PRO A 488 1.32 -9.40 2.26
CA PRO A 488 0.56 -10.64 2.32
C PRO A 488 0.37 -11.22 0.93
N ASP A 489 0.37 -12.55 0.85
CA ASP A 489 0.08 -13.29 -0.37
C ASP A 489 -1.44 -13.32 -0.63
N ILE A 490 -2.23 -13.28 0.46
CA ILE A 490 -3.70 -13.26 0.44
C ILE A 490 -4.23 -12.18 1.39
N VAL A 491 -5.20 -11.39 0.94
CA VAL A 491 -6.09 -10.62 1.82
C VAL A 491 -7.48 -11.27 1.83
N ASN A 492 -7.93 -11.75 2.98
CA ASN A 492 -9.30 -12.24 3.18
C ASN A 492 -10.10 -11.25 4.03
N SER A 493 -11.02 -10.53 3.41
CA SER A 493 -11.93 -9.60 4.10
C SER A 493 -13.26 -10.26 4.44
N HIS A 494 -13.78 -9.98 5.63
CA HIS A 494 -15.04 -10.57 6.10
C HIS A 494 -16.17 -9.53 6.07
N LEU A 495 -17.29 -9.89 5.45
CA LEU A 495 -18.44 -9.02 5.11
C LEU A 495 -18.16 -8.00 4.00
N PHE A 496 -19.19 -7.73 3.19
CA PHE A 496 -19.09 -6.80 2.06
C PHE A 496 -18.68 -5.39 2.44
N PHE A 497 -19.05 -4.93 3.63
CA PHE A 497 -18.64 -3.61 4.11
C PHE A 497 -17.12 -3.47 4.32
N ALA A 498 -16.42 -4.56 4.66
CA ALA A 498 -14.97 -4.58 4.71
C ALA A 498 -14.38 -4.73 3.30
N THR A 499 -14.93 -5.67 2.51
CA THR A 499 -14.51 -5.98 1.14
C THR A 499 -14.50 -4.76 0.22
N ARG A 500 -15.52 -3.90 0.29
CA ARG A 500 -15.59 -2.67 -0.54
C ARG A 500 -14.38 -1.75 -0.39
N PHE A 501 -13.64 -1.82 0.72
CA PHE A 501 -12.40 -1.05 0.92
C PHE A 501 -11.16 -1.93 0.75
N ALA A 502 -11.15 -3.12 1.36
CA ALA A 502 -9.99 -3.99 1.35
C ALA A 502 -9.61 -4.47 -0.05
N ALA A 503 -10.59 -4.87 -0.86
CA ALA A 503 -10.34 -5.46 -2.17
C ALA A 503 -9.62 -4.50 -3.15
N PRO A 504 -10.15 -3.28 -3.42
CA PRO A 504 -9.44 -2.32 -4.26
C PRO A 504 -8.08 -1.93 -3.67
N LEU A 505 -7.96 -1.71 -2.36
CA LEU A 505 -6.69 -1.33 -1.73
C LEU A 505 -5.63 -2.44 -1.78
N ALA A 506 -6.05 -3.71 -1.64
CA ALA A 506 -5.17 -4.87 -1.78
C ALA A 506 -4.65 -5.02 -3.22
N LYS A 507 -5.53 -4.87 -4.23
CA LYS A 507 -5.11 -4.87 -5.64
C LYS A 507 -4.17 -3.70 -5.96
N ILE A 508 -4.45 -2.53 -5.40
CA ILE A 508 -3.60 -1.34 -5.51
C ILE A 508 -2.21 -1.59 -4.89
N ALA A 509 -2.14 -2.28 -3.76
CA ALA A 509 -0.87 -2.65 -3.10
C ALA A 509 -0.18 -3.87 -3.73
N GLY A 510 -0.69 -4.41 -4.83
CA GLY A 510 -0.08 -5.56 -5.52
C GLY A 510 -0.24 -6.90 -4.81
N VAL A 511 -1.22 -7.04 -3.90
CA VAL A 511 -1.52 -8.32 -3.25
C VAL A 511 -1.93 -9.37 -4.29
N PRO A 512 -1.32 -10.56 -4.32
CA PRO A 512 -1.60 -11.58 -5.32
C PRO A 512 -3.07 -12.00 -5.37
N LYS A 513 -3.67 -12.33 -4.22
CA LYS A 513 -5.06 -12.81 -4.14
C LYS A 513 -5.89 -12.08 -3.09
N VAL A 514 -7.12 -11.77 -3.46
CA VAL A 514 -8.11 -11.06 -2.65
C VAL A 514 -9.36 -11.92 -2.56
N ILE A 515 -9.77 -12.22 -1.34
CA ILE A 515 -10.91 -13.08 -1.02
C ILE A 515 -11.89 -12.29 -0.15
N GLU A 516 -13.18 -12.51 -0.37
CA GLU A 516 -14.21 -12.17 0.59
C GLU A 516 -14.74 -13.44 1.28
N THR A 517 -14.98 -13.38 2.58
CA THR A 517 -15.91 -14.30 3.26
C THR A 517 -17.23 -13.58 3.56
N ALA A 518 -18.28 -13.96 2.84
CA ALA A 518 -19.62 -13.41 2.95
C ALA A 518 -20.42 -14.19 4.00
N HIS A 519 -20.71 -13.55 5.14
CA HIS A 519 -21.37 -14.19 6.27
C HIS A 519 -22.90 -14.08 6.26
N ILE A 520 -23.47 -13.04 5.64
CA ILE A 520 -24.92 -12.78 5.69
C ILE A 520 -25.38 -11.92 4.51
N ARG A 521 -26.67 -11.97 4.19
CA ARG A 521 -27.32 -11.04 3.25
C ARG A 521 -27.52 -9.65 3.84
N GLU A 522 -27.49 -8.62 3.00
CA GLU A 522 -27.68 -7.22 3.41
C GLU A 522 -29.16 -6.80 3.38
N ALA A 523 -29.99 -7.44 4.22
CA ALA A 523 -31.45 -7.28 4.24
C ALA A 523 -31.95 -5.85 4.54
N TRP A 524 -31.08 -4.96 5.04
CA TRP A 524 -31.40 -3.55 5.32
C TRP A 524 -31.48 -2.67 4.06
N ARG A 525 -30.97 -3.12 2.90
CA ARG A 525 -30.95 -2.30 1.68
C ARG A 525 -32.34 -2.21 1.05
N GLN A 526 -32.77 -0.99 0.73
CA GLN A 526 -34.06 -0.68 0.10
C GLN A 526 -33.91 0.28 -1.09
N GLY A 527 -34.91 0.33 -1.98
CA GLY A 527 -34.94 1.22 -3.15
C GLY A 527 -33.73 1.06 -4.07
N VAL A 528 -33.16 2.17 -4.54
CA VAL A 528 -31.96 2.19 -5.41
C VAL A 528 -30.73 1.47 -4.84
N LYS A 529 -30.66 1.30 -3.51
CA LYS A 529 -29.56 0.54 -2.86
C LYS A 529 -29.66 -0.98 -3.10
N LYS A 530 -30.80 -1.48 -3.60
CA LYS A 530 -30.99 -2.88 -4.06
C LYS A 530 -30.52 -3.12 -5.49
N MET A 531 -30.04 -2.11 -6.22
CA MET A 531 -29.56 -2.31 -7.60
C MET A 531 -28.15 -2.93 -7.67
N TYR A 532 -27.39 -2.96 -6.57
CA TYR A 532 -26.07 -3.60 -6.40
C TYR A 532 -24.98 -3.30 -7.46
N TRP A 533 -25.22 -2.37 -8.39
CA TRP A 533 -24.28 -1.90 -9.41
C TRP A 533 -22.91 -1.50 -8.85
N ILE A 534 -22.89 -0.73 -7.76
CA ILE A 534 -21.64 -0.35 -7.07
C ILE A 534 -20.94 -1.57 -6.45
N ASP A 535 -21.69 -2.54 -5.95
CA ASP A 535 -21.11 -3.77 -5.38
C ASP A 535 -20.36 -4.55 -6.45
N ARG A 536 -20.92 -4.68 -7.66
CA ARG A 536 -20.28 -5.36 -8.80
C ARG A 536 -18.94 -4.73 -9.17
N ILE A 537 -18.82 -3.40 -9.06
CA ILE A 537 -17.55 -2.68 -9.28
C ILE A 537 -16.51 -3.08 -8.21
N PHE A 538 -16.90 -3.21 -6.94
CA PHE A 538 -15.95 -3.65 -5.91
C PHE A 538 -15.58 -5.13 -6.07
N TYR A 539 -16.56 -5.97 -6.43
CA TYR A 539 -16.35 -7.41 -6.68
C TYR A 539 -15.50 -7.72 -7.91
N SER A 540 -15.28 -6.78 -8.83
CA SER A 540 -14.28 -6.96 -9.90
C SER A 540 -12.86 -7.08 -9.35
N ASN A 541 -12.60 -6.56 -8.14
CA ASN A 541 -11.31 -6.63 -7.45
C ASN A 541 -11.16 -7.86 -6.53
N VAL A 542 -12.18 -8.71 -6.45
CA VAL A 542 -12.19 -9.93 -5.63
C VAL A 542 -11.99 -11.14 -6.55
N ASP A 543 -11.03 -12.00 -6.20
CA ASP A 543 -10.70 -13.20 -6.96
C ASP A 543 -11.67 -14.34 -6.65
N LYS A 544 -12.03 -14.53 -5.37
CA LYS A 544 -13.02 -15.52 -4.91
C LYS A 544 -13.83 -15.01 -3.73
N ILE A 545 -15.07 -15.47 -3.63
CA ILE A 545 -15.99 -15.22 -2.51
C ILE A 545 -16.33 -16.55 -1.86
N ILE A 546 -16.11 -16.65 -0.56
CA ILE A 546 -16.56 -17.74 0.29
C ILE A 546 -17.94 -17.37 0.82
N ALA A 547 -18.98 -18.08 0.39
CA ALA A 547 -20.32 -17.99 0.97
C ALA A 547 -20.44 -19.02 2.09
N VAL A 548 -20.86 -18.60 3.28
CA VAL A 548 -21.00 -19.49 4.44
C VAL A 548 -22.17 -20.46 4.37
N SER A 549 -23.03 -20.33 3.35
CA SER A 549 -24.19 -21.19 3.11
C SER A 549 -24.65 -21.12 1.65
N PHE A 550 -25.44 -22.09 1.22
CA PHE A 550 -26.09 -22.05 -0.10
C PHE A 550 -27.06 -20.88 -0.22
N ALA A 551 -27.76 -20.52 0.85
CA ALA A 551 -28.61 -19.33 0.87
C ALA A 551 -27.82 -18.04 0.59
N VAL A 552 -26.63 -17.89 1.18
CA VAL A 552 -25.75 -16.73 0.90
C VAL A 552 -25.22 -16.78 -0.55
N LYS A 553 -24.87 -17.96 -1.08
CA LYS A 553 -24.48 -18.10 -2.49
C LYS A 553 -25.62 -17.71 -3.43
N LYS A 554 -26.85 -18.14 -3.14
CA LYS A 554 -28.05 -17.76 -3.89
C LYS A 554 -28.23 -16.25 -3.91
N TYR A 555 -28.16 -15.61 -2.74
CA TYR A 555 -28.22 -14.15 -2.61
C TYR A 555 -27.13 -13.43 -3.46
N LEU A 556 -25.87 -13.88 -3.37
CA LEU A 556 -24.77 -13.27 -4.13
C LEU A 556 -24.92 -13.46 -5.65
N SER A 557 -25.42 -14.60 -6.09
CA SER A 557 -25.56 -14.90 -7.53
C SER A 557 -26.81 -14.29 -8.13
N GLU A 558 -27.97 -14.58 -7.56
CA GLU A 558 -29.28 -14.20 -8.13
C GLU A 558 -29.63 -12.73 -7.86
N GLU A 559 -29.40 -12.23 -6.64
CA GLU A 559 -29.77 -10.84 -6.30
C GLU A 559 -28.65 -9.85 -6.63
N LYS A 560 -27.40 -10.15 -6.24
CA LYS A 560 -26.27 -9.25 -6.55
C LYS A 560 -25.74 -9.39 -7.98
N GLY A 561 -26.07 -10.46 -8.70
CA GLY A 561 -25.59 -10.71 -10.06
C GLY A 561 -24.10 -11.03 -10.13
N ILE A 562 -23.55 -11.66 -9.10
CA ILE A 562 -22.15 -12.11 -9.09
C ILE A 562 -22.06 -13.47 -9.78
N LYS A 563 -21.04 -13.62 -10.65
CA LYS A 563 -20.87 -14.86 -11.40
C LYS A 563 -20.72 -16.07 -10.45
N PRO A 564 -21.44 -17.18 -10.67
CA PRO A 564 -21.39 -18.35 -9.78
C PRO A 564 -20.00 -18.97 -9.62
N ASP A 565 -19.15 -18.91 -10.64
CA ASP A 565 -17.76 -19.39 -10.63
C ASP A 565 -16.87 -18.63 -9.63
N LYS A 566 -17.21 -17.37 -9.31
CA LYS A 566 -16.55 -16.60 -8.25
C LYS A 566 -16.99 -16.99 -6.84
N ILE A 567 -18.04 -17.79 -6.67
CA ILE A 567 -18.64 -18.07 -5.36
C ILE A 567 -18.43 -19.55 -4.98
N GLU A 568 -17.62 -19.76 -3.94
CA GLU A 568 -17.39 -21.05 -3.29
C GLU A 568 -18.26 -21.15 -2.05
N VAL A 569 -18.94 -22.28 -1.82
CA VAL A 569 -19.66 -22.49 -0.54
C VAL A 569 -18.72 -23.22 0.41
N ILE A 570 -18.40 -22.58 1.53
CA ILE A 570 -17.71 -23.23 2.64
C ILE A 570 -18.52 -22.95 3.89
N HIS A 571 -19.26 -23.95 4.36
CA HIS A 571 -20.08 -23.82 5.54
C HIS A 571 -19.26 -23.45 6.77
N ASN A 572 -19.84 -22.63 7.66
CA ASN A 572 -19.27 -22.46 8.98
C ASN A 572 -19.24 -23.82 9.71
N GLY A 573 -18.17 -24.06 10.46
CA GLY A 573 -17.99 -25.24 11.26
C GLY A 573 -17.93 -24.94 12.75
N VAL A 574 -18.28 -25.96 13.55
CA VAL A 574 -18.20 -25.93 15.01
C VAL A 574 -17.01 -26.75 15.51
N ASP A 575 -16.32 -26.25 16.53
CA ASP A 575 -15.27 -27.00 17.21
C ASP A 575 -15.88 -28.09 18.08
N LEU A 576 -15.89 -29.32 17.55
CA LEU A 576 -16.44 -30.49 18.22
C LEU A 576 -15.66 -30.91 19.47
N LYS A 577 -14.48 -30.32 19.75
CA LYS A 577 -13.77 -30.52 21.02
C LYS A 577 -14.30 -29.58 22.10
N ARG A 578 -14.62 -28.33 21.71
CA ARG A 578 -15.20 -27.32 22.60
C ARG A 578 -16.69 -27.55 22.88
N PHE A 579 -17.46 -27.90 21.85
CA PHE A 579 -18.90 -28.18 21.94
C PHE A 579 -19.14 -29.68 21.98
N THR A 580 -18.79 -30.28 23.11
CA THR A 580 -19.05 -31.69 23.40
C THR A 580 -20.28 -31.82 24.31
N PRO A 581 -21.15 -32.83 24.09
CA PRO A 581 -22.20 -33.10 25.07
C PRO A 581 -21.57 -33.49 26.40
N GLY A 582 -21.91 -32.76 27.46
CA GLY A 582 -21.51 -33.11 28.83
C GLY A 582 -22.54 -33.99 29.53
N LYS A 583 -22.14 -34.64 30.63
CA LYS A 583 -23.08 -35.29 31.55
C LYS A 583 -23.97 -34.23 32.20
N ILE A 584 -25.27 -34.50 32.32
CA ILE A 584 -26.21 -33.63 33.02
C ILE A 584 -25.93 -33.82 34.52
N GLU A 585 -25.34 -32.82 35.18
CA GLU A 585 -25.26 -32.82 36.64
C GLU A 585 -26.58 -32.30 37.22
N ASN A 586 -27.26 -33.20 37.94
CA ASN A 586 -28.44 -33.02 38.80
C ASN A 586 -29.79 -32.69 38.13
N GLU A 587 -30.84 -33.15 38.82
CA GLU A 587 -32.25 -32.88 38.52
C GLU A 587 -32.48 -31.36 38.45
N LYS A 588 -32.85 -30.88 37.26
CA LYS A 588 -33.19 -29.46 37.06
C LYS A 588 -34.62 -29.24 37.54
N GLU A 589 -34.85 -28.23 38.37
CA GLU A 589 -36.19 -27.70 38.59
C GLU A 589 -36.70 -26.99 37.32
N GLY A 590 -37.73 -27.56 36.70
CA GLY A 590 -38.43 -26.98 35.55
C GLY A 590 -37.70 -27.13 34.21
N MET A 591 -38.39 -26.71 33.14
CA MET A 591 -37.90 -26.77 31.76
C MET A 591 -37.20 -25.46 31.38
N ARG A 592 -36.00 -25.56 30.81
CA ARG A 592 -35.14 -24.41 30.49
C ARG A 592 -35.03 -24.20 28.98
N ILE A 593 -35.47 -23.02 28.52
CA ILE A 593 -35.41 -22.64 27.10
C ILE A 593 -34.37 -21.53 26.92
N GLY A 594 -33.42 -21.74 26.01
CA GLY A 594 -32.35 -20.77 25.73
C GLY A 594 -32.54 -20.05 24.41
N VAL A 595 -32.30 -18.74 24.41
CA VAL A 595 -32.15 -17.92 23.20
C VAL A 595 -30.78 -17.24 23.26
N ILE A 596 -29.96 -17.42 22.22
CA ILE A 596 -28.59 -16.91 22.15
C ILE A 596 -28.43 -16.00 20.94
N GLY A 597 -27.96 -14.78 21.16
CA GLY A 597 -27.61 -13.87 20.07
C GLY A 597 -27.70 -12.40 20.45
N ARG A 598 -27.21 -11.53 19.56
CA ARG A 598 -27.27 -10.07 19.75
C ARG A 598 -28.73 -9.60 19.87
N LEU A 599 -29.03 -8.73 20.83
CA LEU A 599 -30.36 -8.17 21.04
C LEU A 599 -30.64 -7.06 20.00
N GLU A 600 -30.85 -7.49 18.76
CA GLU A 600 -31.21 -6.64 17.62
C GLU A 600 -32.51 -7.14 16.98
N LEU A 601 -33.19 -6.26 16.25
CA LEU A 601 -34.43 -6.59 15.52
C LEU A 601 -34.27 -7.81 14.61
N GLN A 602 -33.09 -7.98 13.99
CA GLN A 602 -32.73 -9.15 13.19
C GLN A 602 -33.05 -10.47 13.90
N LYS A 603 -32.71 -10.58 15.19
CA LYS A 603 -32.75 -11.85 15.91
C LYS A 603 -34.14 -12.22 16.41
N GLY A 604 -35.13 -11.36 16.19
CA GLY A 604 -36.56 -11.71 16.35
C GLY A 604 -37.01 -12.08 17.77
N HIS A 605 -36.24 -11.73 18.80
CA HIS A 605 -36.56 -11.97 20.22
C HIS A 605 -38.00 -11.60 20.61
N LYS A 606 -38.56 -10.53 20.01
CA LYS A 606 -39.95 -10.12 20.24
C LYS A 606 -40.99 -11.21 19.92
N TYR A 607 -40.75 -12.03 18.91
CA TYR A 607 -41.65 -13.12 18.52
C TYR A 607 -41.55 -14.28 19.49
N PHE A 608 -40.34 -14.56 20.00
CA PHE A 608 -40.14 -15.50 21.09
C PHE A 608 -40.87 -15.08 22.37
N LEU A 609 -40.76 -13.81 22.80
CA LEU A 609 -41.46 -13.34 23.98
C LEU A 609 -42.99 -13.46 23.86
N ARG A 610 -43.55 -13.16 22.68
CA ARG A 610 -44.98 -13.38 22.41
C ARG A 610 -45.37 -14.86 22.48
N ALA A 611 -44.56 -15.74 21.90
CA ALA A 611 -44.78 -17.18 21.99
C ALA A 611 -44.77 -17.69 23.44
N ILE A 612 -43.86 -17.19 24.28
CA ILE A 612 -43.82 -17.55 25.70
C ILE A 612 -45.03 -17.01 26.48
N SER A 613 -45.52 -15.81 26.17
CA SER A 613 -46.73 -15.25 26.78
C SER A 613 -47.96 -16.13 26.57
N GLU A 614 -48.10 -16.72 25.39
CA GLU A 614 -49.20 -17.66 25.10
C GLU A 614 -49.03 -19.05 25.74
N LEU A 615 -47.80 -19.43 26.11
CA LEU A 615 -47.55 -20.65 26.88
C LEU A 615 -47.74 -20.46 28.39
N ASN A 616 -47.72 -19.21 28.86
CA ASN A 616 -47.80 -18.90 30.28
C ASN A 616 -49.13 -19.39 30.86
N GLY A 617 -49.09 -20.18 31.94
CA GLY A 617 -50.25 -20.81 32.57
C GLY A 617 -50.73 -22.12 31.93
N THR A 618 -50.20 -22.53 30.77
CA THR A 618 -50.53 -23.84 30.15
C THR A 618 -49.52 -24.95 30.45
N ILE A 619 -48.28 -24.57 30.81
CA ILE A 619 -47.20 -25.49 31.16
C ILE A 619 -46.52 -24.95 32.42
N GLU A 620 -46.57 -25.72 33.51
CA GLU A 620 -45.93 -25.36 34.77
C GLU A 620 -44.39 -25.39 34.66
N ASN A 621 -43.72 -24.48 35.37
CA ASN A 621 -42.25 -24.45 35.55
C ASN A 621 -41.39 -24.20 34.28
N ILE A 622 -41.84 -23.36 33.34
CA ILE A 622 -40.97 -22.86 32.24
C ILE A 622 -40.09 -21.71 32.72
N LYS A 623 -38.78 -21.83 32.52
CA LYS A 623 -37.79 -20.75 32.67
C LYS A 623 -37.06 -20.51 31.33
N CYS A 624 -37.05 -19.27 30.87
CA CYS A 624 -36.40 -18.87 29.63
C CYS A 624 -35.18 -17.99 29.93
N PHE A 625 -34.08 -18.25 29.23
CA PHE A 625 -32.83 -17.53 29.40
C PHE A 625 -32.41 -16.88 28.08
N VAL A 626 -32.23 -15.57 28.10
CA VAL A 626 -31.81 -14.78 26.94
C VAL A 626 -30.36 -14.36 27.14
N ALA A 627 -29.45 -14.97 26.37
CA ALA A 627 -28.02 -14.72 26.41
C ALA A 627 -27.60 -13.83 25.24
N GLY A 628 -27.22 -12.60 25.54
CA GLY A 628 -26.72 -11.62 24.58
C GLY A 628 -26.95 -10.17 25.01
N GLU A 629 -26.33 -9.26 24.26
CA GLU A 629 -26.49 -7.81 24.40
C GLU A 629 -26.83 -7.15 23.07
N GLY A 630 -27.40 -5.95 23.14
CA GLY A 630 -27.77 -5.17 21.96
C GLY A 630 -28.77 -4.08 22.27
N ILE A 631 -29.01 -3.23 21.27
CA ILE A 631 -29.82 -2.02 21.37
C ILE A 631 -31.29 -2.30 21.76
N GLU A 632 -31.82 -3.50 21.48
CA GLU A 632 -33.21 -3.85 21.78
C GLU A 632 -33.44 -4.33 23.23
N LYS A 633 -32.40 -4.41 24.08
CA LYS A 633 -32.51 -4.98 25.44
C LYS A 633 -33.64 -4.34 26.24
N GLU A 634 -33.69 -3.01 26.32
CA GLU A 634 -34.70 -2.29 27.09
C GLU A 634 -36.11 -2.48 26.53
N ASN A 635 -36.26 -2.45 25.20
CA ASN A 635 -37.54 -2.68 24.52
C ASN A 635 -38.08 -4.09 24.79
N LEU A 636 -37.19 -5.10 24.79
CA LEU A 636 -37.55 -6.49 25.06
C LEU A 636 -37.95 -6.70 26.52
N MET A 637 -37.28 -6.05 27.48
CA MET A 637 -37.66 -6.08 28.89
C MET A 637 -39.03 -5.43 29.13
N LYS A 638 -39.28 -4.27 28.51
CA LYS A 638 -40.60 -3.60 28.55
C LYS A 638 -41.70 -4.48 27.94
N LEU A 639 -41.40 -5.13 26.81
CA LEU A 639 -42.33 -6.05 26.17
C LEU A 639 -42.64 -7.25 27.10
N ALA A 640 -41.63 -7.86 27.72
CA ALA A 640 -41.82 -8.96 28.66
C ALA A 640 -42.72 -8.57 29.85
N ALA A 641 -42.53 -7.37 30.41
CA ALA A 641 -43.39 -6.84 31.47
C ALA A 641 -44.84 -6.59 30.99
N SER A 642 -45.01 -6.02 29.79
CA SER A 642 -46.35 -5.80 29.20
C SER A 642 -47.10 -7.09 28.88
N LEU A 643 -46.37 -8.20 28.71
CA LEU A 643 -46.89 -9.54 28.48
C LEU A 643 -47.05 -10.37 29.76
N HIS A 644 -46.73 -9.79 30.93
CA HIS A 644 -46.78 -10.45 32.24
C HIS A 644 -45.99 -11.77 32.34
N ILE A 645 -44.81 -11.81 31.71
CA ILE A 645 -43.91 -12.99 31.69
C ILE A 645 -42.52 -12.69 32.29
N GLU A 646 -42.32 -11.56 32.94
CA GLU A 646 -41.03 -11.16 33.51
C GLU A 646 -40.47 -12.17 34.52
N ARG A 647 -41.33 -12.94 35.20
CA ARG A 647 -40.93 -14.01 36.12
C ARG A 647 -40.38 -15.25 35.41
N ASN A 648 -40.74 -15.44 34.15
CA ASN A 648 -40.33 -16.57 33.33
C ASN A 648 -39.11 -16.26 32.46
N ILE A 649 -38.74 -14.99 32.28
CA ILE A 649 -37.64 -14.57 31.40
C ILE A 649 -36.48 -14.00 32.20
N GLN A 650 -35.28 -14.55 32.02
CA GLN A 650 -34.04 -14.00 32.56
C GLN A 650 -33.12 -13.52 31.44
N PHE A 651 -32.84 -12.21 31.41
CA PHE A 651 -31.86 -11.61 30.52
C PHE A 651 -30.47 -11.67 31.17
N LEU A 652 -29.55 -12.43 30.59
CA LEU A 652 -28.22 -12.71 31.16
C LEU A 652 -27.14 -11.73 30.74
N GLY A 653 -27.38 -10.91 29.70
CA GLY A 653 -26.34 -10.10 29.09
C GLY A 653 -25.33 -10.96 28.31
N TYR A 654 -24.10 -10.45 28.14
CA TYR A 654 -23.06 -11.16 27.39
C TYR A 654 -22.60 -12.43 28.12
N CYS A 655 -22.75 -13.59 27.48
CA CYS A 655 -22.33 -14.87 28.03
C CYS A 655 -21.01 -15.32 27.39
N LYS A 656 -19.95 -15.40 28.20
CA LYS A 656 -18.59 -15.80 27.73
C LYS A 656 -18.49 -17.31 27.46
N ASP A 657 -19.13 -18.14 28.29
CA ASP A 657 -19.08 -19.61 28.21
C ASP A 657 -20.39 -20.18 27.62
N ILE A 658 -20.51 -20.05 26.30
CA ILE A 658 -21.65 -20.55 25.53
C ILE A 658 -21.84 -22.07 25.66
N PRO A 659 -20.80 -22.94 25.60
CA PRO A 659 -20.97 -24.37 25.85
C PRO A 659 -21.65 -24.66 27.19
N LYS A 660 -21.17 -24.05 28.28
CA LYS A 660 -21.79 -24.24 29.61
C LYS A 660 -23.24 -23.75 29.63
N PHE A 661 -23.53 -22.62 29.00
CA PHE A 661 -24.91 -22.13 28.86
C PHE A 661 -25.79 -23.16 28.14
N ILE A 662 -25.41 -23.59 26.93
CA ILE A 662 -26.15 -24.56 26.11
C ILE A 662 -26.38 -25.87 26.86
N GLN A 663 -25.38 -26.36 27.59
CA GLN A 663 -25.48 -27.60 28.37
C GLN A 663 -26.64 -27.55 29.38
N THR A 664 -26.88 -26.39 30.00
CA THR A 664 -27.94 -26.20 31.00
C THR A 664 -29.33 -26.06 30.41
N MET A 665 -29.47 -25.83 29.10
CA MET A 665 -30.76 -25.70 28.42
C MET A 665 -31.33 -27.06 28.02
N ASP A 666 -32.65 -27.13 27.89
CA ASP A 666 -33.38 -28.29 27.38
C ASP A 666 -33.78 -28.08 25.91
N ILE A 667 -34.13 -26.85 25.53
CA ILE A 667 -34.43 -26.46 24.14
C ILE A 667 -33.70 -25.15 23.81
N ILE A 668 -33.14 -25.05 22.60
CA ILE A 668 -32.59 -23.80 22.06
C ILE A 668 -33.50 -23.25 20.97
N VAL A 669 -33.77 -21.95 21.00
CA VAL A 669 -34.67 -21.28 20.04
C VAL A 669 -33.96 -20.14 19.31
N LEU A 670 -34.07 -20.12 17.98
CA LEU A 670 -33.53 -19.07 17.09
C LEU A 670 -34.69 -18.43 16.28
N PRO A 671 -35.33 -17.37 16.82
CA PRO A 671 -36.51 -16.74 16.21
C PRO A 671 -36.17 -15.71 15.13
N SER A 672 -35.01 -15.86 14.46
CA SER A 672 -34.40 -14.84 13.60
C SER A 672 -35.24 -14.49 12.36
N LEU A 673 -35.05 -13.27 11.85
CA LEU A 673 -35.68 -12.78 10.60
C LEU A 673 -34.81 -13.02 9.37
N TYR A 674 -33.50 -13.10 9.56
CA TYR A 674 -32.52 -13.44 8.54
C TYR A 674 -31.23 -13.90 9.21
N GLU A 675 -30.53 -14.83 8.57
CA GLU A 675 -29.29 -15.44 9.06
C GLU A 675 -28.28 -15.64 7.92
N GLY A 676 -27.04 -15.95 8.28
CA GLY A 676 -26.08 -16.58 7.39
C GLY A 676 -26.27 -18.10 7.44
N LEU A 677 -25.25 -18.76 7.97
CA LEU A 677 -25.40 -20.07 8.61
C LEU A 677 -25.36 -19.85 10.14
N PRO A 678 -26.42 -20.17 10.89
CA PRO A 678 -26.50 -19.84 12.32
C PRO A 678 -25.56 -20.70 13.16
N LEU A 679 -24.42 -20.13 13.59
CA LEU A 679 -23.44 -20.81 14.45
C LEU A 679 -24.07 -21.43 15.70
N VAL A 680 -24.98 -20.71 16.36
CA VAL A 680 -25.70 -21.19 17.56
C VAL A 680 -26.46 -22.49 17.30
N ALA A 681 -27.04 -22.67 16.12
CA ALA A 681 -27.73 -23.92 15.79
C ALA A 681 -26.74 -25.08 15.64
N LEU A 682 -25.57 -24.84 15.03
CA LEU A 682 -24.50 -25.82 14.92
C LEU A 682 -23.92 -26.16 16.30
N GLU A 683 -23.70 -25.17 17.15
CA GLU A 683 -23.21 -25.30 18.53
C GLU A 683 -24.17 -26.12 19.40
N ALA A 684 -25.47 -25.78 19.38
CA ALA A 684 -26.51 -26.50 20.10
C ALA A 684 -26.66 -27.94 19.59
N GLY A 685 -26.67 -28.13 18.26
CA GLY A 685 -26.73 -29.45 17.64
C GLY A 685 -25.53 -30.32 17.99
N ALA A 686 -24.30 -29.79 17.98
CA ALA A 686 -23.09 -30.52 18.38
C ALA A 686 -23.14 -31.01 19.84
N MET A 687 -23.81 -30.27 20.71
CA MET A 687 -24.05 -30.63 22.12
C MET A 687 -25.28 -31.52 22.33
N GLY A 688 -25.94 -31.96 21.24
CA GLY A 688 -27.10 -32.83 21.30
C GLY A 688 -28.36 -32.14 21.83
N LYS A 689 -28.49 -30.81 21.67
CA LYS A 689 -29.68 -30.07 22.10
C LYS A 689 -30.67 -29.94 20.95
N PRO A 690 -31.97 -30.17 21.19
CA PRO A 690 -32.99 -29.88 20.20
C PRO A 690 -33.07 -28.38 19.94
N VAL A 691 -33.16 -28.03 18.65
CA VAL A 691 -33.21 -26.64 18.18
C VAL A 691 -34.51 -26.37 17.45
N ILE A 692 -35.15 -25.25 17.78
CA ILE A 692 -36.25 -24.67 17.01
C ILE A 692 -35.72 -23.41 16.34
N ALA A 693 -35.79 -23.32 15.02
CA ALA A 693 -35.37 -22.13 14.28
C ALA A 693 -36.41 -21.68 13.28
N THR A 694 -36.33 -20.42 12.87
CA THR A 694 -37.17 -19.90 11.78
C THR A 694 -36.64 -20.32 10.40
N ASN A 695 -37.55 -20.46 9.44
CA ASN A 695 -37.28 -20.80 8.05
C ASN A 695 -36.69 -19.61 7.28
N VAL A 696 -35.44 -19.25 7.59
CA VAL A 696 -34.73 -18.12 6.98
C VAL A 696 -33.33 -18.54 6.59
N ASP A 697 -32.92 -18.13 5.39
CA ASP A 697 -31.55 -18.24 4.89
C ASP A 697 -30.92 -19.64 5.12
N GLY A 698 -29.78 -19.73 5.82
CA GLY A 698 -29.09 -21.00 6.08
C GLY A 698 -29.62 -21.82 7.26
N SER A 699 -30.69 -21.39 7.95
CA SER A 699 -31.28 -22.20 9.03
C SER A 699 -31.71 -23.61 8.59
N PRO A 700 -32.36 -23.80 7.41
CA PRO A 700 -32.71 -25.13 6.91
C PRO A 700 -31.50 -25.96 6.43
N GLU A 701 -30.33 -25.34 6.27
CA GLU A 701 -29.08 -26.07 6.00
C GLU A 701 -28.49 -26.65 7.29
N ALA A 702 -28.66 -25.96 8.42
CA ALA A 702 -28.18 -26.39 9.73
C ALA A 702 -29.13 -27.36 10.45
N ILE A 703 -30.44 -27.24 10.20
CA ILE A 703 -31.50 -28.01 10.87
C ILE A 703 -32.41 -28.63 9.81
N ILE A 704 -32.49 -29.96 9.81
CA ILE A 704 -33.42 -30.73 8.99
C ILE A 704 -34.72 -30.84 9.78
N ASP A 705 -35.78 -30.22 9.26
CA ASP A 705 -37.10 -30.16 9.92
C ASP A 705 -37.61 -31.57 10.27
N LYS A 706 -38.14 -31.69 11.49
CA LYS A 706 -38.66 -32.94 12.10
C LYS A 706 -37.67 -34.10 12.14
N THR A 707 -36.38 -33.83 11.98
CA THR A 707 -35.32 -34.85 12.03
C THR A 707 -34.24 -34.47 13.03
N THR A 708 -33.70 -33.26 12.93
CA THR A 708 -32.65 -32.74 13.82
C THR A 708 -33.14 -31.54 14.65
N GLY A 709 -34.44 -31.23 14.59
CA GLY A 709 -35.03 -30.04 15.19
C GLY A 709 -36.32 -29.65 14.47
N LEU A 710 -36.82 -28.44 14.73
CA LEU A 710 -38.04 -27.92 14.11
C LEU A 710 -37.75 -26.60 13.38
N ILE A 711 -38.33 -26.45 12.19
CA ILE A 711 -38.30 -25.22 11.41
C ILE A 711 -39.71 -24.61 11.37
N VAL A 712 -39.84 -23.35 11.77
CA VAL A 712 -41.12 -22.61 11.78
C VAL A 712 -41.06 -21.36 10.88
N PRO A 713 -42.19 -20.83 10.39
CA PRO A 713 -42.18 -19.56 9.65
C PRO A 713 -41.62 -18.40 10.48
N ALA A 714 -40.86 -17.50 9.85
CA ALA A 714 -40.40 -16.28 10.52
C ALA A 714 -41.58 -15.36 10.84
N GLN A 715 -41.46 -14.60 11.94
CA GLN A 715 -42.48 -13.67 12.43
C GLN A 715 -43.79 -14.32 12.91
N ASP A 716 -43.86 -15.65 12.93
CA ASP A 716 -45.01 -16.42 13.40
C ASP A 716 -44.76 -16.92 14.82
N HIS A 717 -45.24 -16.16 15.80
CA HIS A 717 -45.12 -16.51 17.22
C HIS A 717 -46.05 -17.65 17.62
N VAL A 718 -47.13 -17.90 16.88
CA VAL A 718 -48.06 -19.00 17.15
C VAL A 718 -47.43 -20.32 16.74
N ALA A 719 -46.86 -20.39 15.54
CA ALA A 719 -46.10 -21.57 15.09
C ALA A 719 -44.89 -21.84 16.00
N LEU A 720 -44.21 -20.78 16.46
CA LEU A 720 -43.11 -20.91 17.41
C LEU A 720 -43.57 -21.46 18.77
N LYS A 721 -44.70 -20.98 19.29
CA LYS A 721 -45.36 -21.46 20.50
C LYS A 721 -45.73 -22.94 20.38
N ASP A 722 -46.35 -23.34 19.27
CA ASP A 722 -46.75 -24.73 19.02
C ASP A 722 -45.54 -25.67 18.94
N ALA A 723 -44.46 -25.25 18.29
CA ALA A 723 -43.22 -26.01 18.23
C ALA A 723 -42.56 -26.18 19.61
N ILE A 724 -42.53 -25.11 20.43
CA ILE A 724 -42.04 -25.18 21.81
C ILE A 724 -42.90 -26.14 22.62
N ALA A 725 -44.22 -26.02 22.57
CA ALA A 725 -45.15 -26.90 23.29
C ALA A 725 -44.97 -28.37 22.91
N ALA A 726 -44.77 -28.66 21.62
CA ALA A 726 -44.56 -30.02 21.13
C ALA A 726 -43.33 -30.69 21.76
N LEU A 727 -42.19 -29.98 21.80
CA LEU A 727 -40.96 -30.51 22.40
C LEU A 727 -41.03 -30.60 23.93
N LEU A 728 -41.73 -29.67 24.58
CA LEU A 728 -41.94 -29.72 26.03
C LEU A 728 -42.81 -30.91 26.46
N LYS A 729 -43.82 -31.26 25.66
CA LYS A 729 -44.73 -32.40 25.92
C LYS A 729 -44.08 -33.74 25.57
N ASN A 730 -43.19 -33.80 24.58
CA ASN A 730 -42.56 -35.02 24.12
C ASN A 730 -41.03 -35.00 24.29
N LYS A 731 -40.56 -35.29 25.51
CA LYS A 731 -39.14 -35.34 25.86
C LYS A 731 -38.34 -36.34 25.03
N GLN A 732 -38.94 -37.48 24.67
CA GLN A 732 -38.29 -38.51 23.87
C GLN A 732 -37.98 -37.98 22.46
N GLN A 733 -38.96 -37.36 21.81
CA GLN A 733 -38.76 -36.74 20.50
C GLN A 733 -37.73 -35.60 20.55
N ALA A 734 -37.74 -34.79 21.61
CA ALA A 734 -36.76 -33.75 21.81
C ALA A 734 -35.32 -34.31 21.94
N TYR A 735 -35.16 -35.43 22.63
CA TYR A 735 -33.88 -36.15 22.73
C TYR A 735 -33.43 -36.73 21.38
N GLU A 736 -34.35 -37.36 20.64
CA GLU A 736 -34.09 -37.91 19.30
C GLU A 736 -33.62 -36.82 18.33
N TYR A 737 -34.29 -35.66 18.31
CA TYR A 737 -33.87 -34.52 17.50
C TYR A 737 -32.47 -34.03 17.88
N GLY A 738 -32.16 -33.94 19.18
CA GLY A 738 -30.83 -33.58 19.65
C GLY A 738 -29.75 -34.57 19.21
N SER A 739 -30.00 -35.88 19.36
CA SER A 739 -29.08 -36.94 18.94
C SER A 739 -28.82 -36.92 17.43
N ASN A 740 -29.88 -36.79 16.63
CA ASN A 740 -29.78 -36.68 15.18
C ASN A 740 -29.04 -35.41 14.75
N ALA A 741 -29.28 -34.28 15.43
CA ALA A 741 -28.56 -33.03 15.20
C ALA A 741 -27.06 -33.22 15.46
N GLN A 742 -26.69 -33.90 16.54
CA GLN A 742 -25.28 -34.16 16.84
C GLN A 742 -24.59 -34.94 15.72
N ALA A 743 -25.21 -36.02 15.22
CA ALA A 743 -24.69 -36.81 14.12
C ALA A 743 -24.54 -35.96 12.84
N HIS A 744 -25.58 -35.20 12.50
CA HIS A 744 -25.60 -34.30 11.34
C HIS A 744 -24.50 -33.24 11.38
N ILE A 745 -24.35 -32.56 12.52
CA ILE A 745 -23.34 -31.50 12.70
C ILE A 745 -21.93 -32.09 12.68
N ARG A 746 -21.69 -33.23 13.34
CA ARG A 746 -20.39 -33.91 13.33
C ARG A 746 -19.97 -34.28 11.91
N GLU A 747 -20.92 -34.78 11.11
CA GLU A 747 -20.67 -35.18 9.74
C GLU A 747 -20.41 -33.97 8.84
N LYS A 748 -21.28 -32.96 8.85
CA LYS A 748 -21.27 -31.91 7.79
C LYS A 748 -20.63 -30.59 8.20
N PHE A 749 -20.67 -30.23 9.48
CA PHE A 749 -20.36 -28.89 9.97
C PHE A 749 -19.23 -28.87 11.00
N SER A 750 -18.24 -29.75 10.87
CA SER A 750 -17.05 -29.69 11.75
C SER A 750 -16.12 -28.54 11.35
N LEU A 751 -15.52 -27.88 12.35
CA LEU A 751 -14.49 -26.84 12.11
C LEU A 751 -13.30 -27.38 11.31
N LYS A 752 -12.96 -28.67 11.48
CA LYS A 752 -11.91 -29.32 10.69
C LYS A 752 -12.20 -29.25 9.18
N LYS A 753 -13.41 -29.63 8.76
CA LYS A 753 -13.82 -29.58 7.33
C LYS A 753 -13.81 -28.16 6.78
N GLN A 754 -14.27 -27.18 7.57
CA GLN A 754 -14.23 -25.77 7.19
C GLN A 754 -12.77 -25.31 6.95
N LEU A 755 -11.86 -25.62 7.88
CA LEU A 755 -10.44 -25.24 7.78
C LEU A 755 -9.76 -25.90 6.58
N GLU A 756 -9.95 -27.21 6.37
CA GLU A 756 -9.40 -27.93 5.23
C GLU A 756 -9.86 -27.31 3.90
N SER A 757 -11.16 -27.06 3.76
CA SER A 757 -11.74 -26.44 2.55
C SER A 757 -11.19 -25.02 2.33
N THR A 758 -11.08 -24.22 3.39
CA THR A 758 -10.57 -22.84 3.32
C THR A 758 -9.09 -22.81 2.93
N GLN A 759 -8.27 -23.66 3.54
CA GLN A 759 -6.83 -23.74 3.25
C GLN A 759 -6.56 -24.28 1.84
N ASN A 760 -7.34 -25.27 1.38
CA ASN A 760 -7.23 -25.78 0.01
C ASN A 760 -7.57 -24.69 -1.01
N LEU A 761 -8.65 -23.93 -0.78
CA LEU A 761 -9.00 -22.79 -1.62
C LEU A 761 -7.87 -21.75 -1.69
N TYR A 762 -7.24 -21.43 -0.56
CA TYR A 762 -6.11 -20.49 -0.53
C TYR A 762 -4.94 -20.98 -1.40
N MET A 763 -4.57 -22.25 -1.30
CA MET A 763 -3.47 -22.83 -2.07
C MET A 763 -3.80 -22.92 -3.56
N ASP A 764 -5.00 -23.38 -3.90
CA ASP A 764 -5.45 -23.49 -5.29
C ASP A 764 -5.40 -22.14 -6.00
N LEU A 765 -5.77 -21.06 -5.30
CA LEU A 765 -5.71 -19.72 -5.84
C LEU A 765 -4.28 -19.23 -6.11
N LEU A 766 -3.32 -19.61 -5.26
CA LEU A 766 -1.91 -19.26 -5.43
C LEU A 766 -1.22 -20.12 -6.50
N ASN A 767 -1.56 -21.40 -6.61
CA ASN A 767 -0.95 -22.34 -7.56
C ASN A 767 -1.39 -22.11 -9.02
N ARG A 768 -2.58 -21.55 -9.26
CA ARG A 768 -3.07 -21.17 -10.61
C ARG A 768 -2.35 -19.95 -11.23
N GLN A 769 -1.10 -19.70 -10.85
CA GLN A 769 -0.20 -18.69 -11.43
C GLN A 769 0.85 -19.29 -12.40
N SER A 770 0.67 -20.54 -12.85
CA SER A 770 1.44 -21.10 -13.98
C SER A 770 0.83 -20.66 -15.32
#